data_AF-A9B0T2-F1
#
_entry.id   AF-A9B0T2-F1
#
_cell.length_a   1.000
_cell.length_b   1.000
_cell.length_c   1.000
_cell.angle_alpha   90.00
_cell.angle_beta   90.00
_cell.angle_gamma   90.00
#
_symmetry.space_group_name_H-M   'P 1'
#
loop_
_entity.id
_entity.type
_entity.pdbx_description
1 polymer ?
#
loop_
_entity_poly.entity_id
_entity_poly.type
_entity_poly.pdbx_seq_one_letter_code
_entity_poly.pdbx_strand_id
1 'polypeptide(L)'
;MRNVQLRMLLLVGLLVGLSAGVWLRRPVAYAVPSATNQTLPPPARVAVTTRSFNNARTGTTAAEQLLAPTNVMSTTFGKLFSRTVDGQIYAQPLYVPDLNMPGVGIRNVVFVATQKNNVYAFDADDPAMSQPLWSLNLGPYAISNLKEFGTRYNGGVYQDIKPYVGITGSPVIDPATNTLYVVPFIRLGAYQYQHRMIAINILDGSLIQSTTIQGSVPGDGNDANPNDGIVVFDSRQHLQRSSLLLDGNRVYVAFAGYADTDPYHGWVFGYNKTTLQQELIYNTTPQKEVTSQPNAANDGEGGIWMSGQGLTSDGQGNLYLSIGNGSWNANLPNGRDYGSSVNKLNVTNPLSPTVETWFTPYDYKTLNTNDTDLGTTGAVLIPNTNVMIAGSKGGKIYVFNRNDMGGLGVQQGTTGFDKTVPGKFYQSFKPHGGSGFRGIFGTPVVWAAGGATGTRMFVWPVNSPLKAFQFSTTQPLTPSFNTTPVATSTLQTVTMPGGVMSLSWDGSNANTGIVWATHSTGGSANTTTQPGVIHAYNALTLQETWNSNQNATRDAMGNLAKFNTPLIADGKVIVGTFSVDSITNTDKLVVYGHLAPRIVREPVDTTVSFGQNASVHVTATGAANLSYQWYRGTTGDTSNPISGATMPSLTLTNVQTNSQVWVRVTNQQGNVNSITASVMVTNIPTNTPTITPTPSNTPTPSNTPTPSNTPVVSQWKVWLPMAMRGQ
;
A
#
# COMPACT_ATOMS: atom_id res chain seq x y z
N MET A 1 -44.86 58.39 12.11
CA MET A 1 -45.83 58.55 13.20
C MET A 1 -45.84 57.25 14.02
N ARG A 2 -45.75 57.31 15.37
CA ARG A 2 -45.93 56.20 16.36
C ARG A 2 -45.05 54.92 16.21
N ASN A 3 -44.67 54.16 17.24
CA ASN A 3 -44.26 54.32 18.67
C ASN A 3 -43.89 52.90 19.18
N VAL A 4 -43.13 52.59 20.26
CA VAL A 4 -42.08 53.22 21.10
C VAL A 4 -41.41 52.00 21.82
N GLN A 5 -40.12 51.70 21.70
CA GLN A 5 -38.90 52.27 22.33
C GLN A 5 -38.49 51.72 23.73
N LEU A 6 -37.18 51.75 24.01
CA LEU A 6 -36.46 51.16 25.16
C LEU A 6 -36.54 51.97 26.47
N ARG A 7 -36.29 51.30 27.62
CA ARG A 7 -35.30 51.61 28.70
C ARG A 7 -35.46 50.59 29.87
N MET A 8 -34.49 50.15 30.68
CA MET A 8 -33.11 50.55 31.07
C MET A 8 -32.98 51.52 32.27
N LEU A 9 -32.59 50.99 33.44
CA LEU A 9 -32.09 51.64 34.68
C LEU A 9 -31.65 50.49 35.64
N LEU A 10 -30.61 50.49 36.48
CA LEU A 10 -29.37 51.30 36.63
C LEU A 10 -28.25 50.30 37.11
N LEU A 11 -27.26 50.45 38.02
CA LEU A 11 -26.75 51.50 38.91
C LEU A 11 -25.21 51.40 39.08
N VAL A 12 -24.50 52.45 38.63
CA VAL A 12 -23.23 53.06 39.09
C VAL A 12 -22.23 52.30 40.00
N GLY A 13 -20.94 52.32 39.61
CA GLY A 13 -19.78 52.17 40.51
C GLY A 13 -18.44 52.20 39.76
N LEU A 14 -17.62 53.26 39.90
CA LEU A 14 -16.40 53.47 39.10
C LEU A 14 -15.32 54.21 39.91
N LEU A 15 -14.08 53.67 39.94
CA LEU A 15 -12.86 54.42 40.31
C LEU A 15 -11.60 53.68 39.83
N VAL A 16 -10.59 54.45 39.40
CA VAL A 16 -9.27 53.97 38.98
C VAL A 16 -8.20 54.73 39.77
N GLY A 17 -7.17 54.05 40.25
CA GLY A 17 -6.06 54.66 40.98
C GLY A 17 -4.73 53.99 40.67
N LEU A 18 -3.87 54.67 39.90
CA LEU A 18 -2.47 54.28 39.71
C LEU A 18 -1.62 54.92 40.81
N SER A 19 -0.76 54.12 41.45
CA SER A 19 0.37 54.61 42.25
C SER A 19 1.52 53.61 42.18
N ALA A 20 2.76 54.10 42.20
CA ALA A 20 3.96 53.29 42.02
C ALA A 20 4.52 52.81 43.37
N GLY A 21 4.98 51.56 43.43
CA GLY A 21 5.65 50.98 44.59
C GLY A 21 6.85 50.14 44.19
N VAL A 22 8.06 50.61 44.50
CA VAL A 22 9.30 49.85 44.32
C VAL A 22 9.50 48.93 45.51
N TRP A 23 9.61 47.62 45.28
CA TRP A 23 10.01 46.64 46.30
C TRP A 23 11.08 45.67 45.77
N LEU A 24 11.96 45.25 46.67
CA LEU A 24 13.23 44.62 46.31
C LEU A 24 13.11 43.15 45.90
N ARG A 25 14.03 42.72 45.03
CA ARG A 25 14.16 41.32 44.60
C ARG A 25 14.54 40.41 45.78
N ARG A 26 13.87 39.26 45.90
CA ARG A 26 14.44 38.04 46.48
C ARG A 26 14.68 37.03 45.36
N PRO A 27 15.85 36.38 45.26
CA PRO A 27 16.07 35.33 44.28
C PRO A 27 15.35 34.05 44.72
N VAL A 28 14.26 33.70 44.06
CA VAL A 28 13.71 32.34 44.12
C VAL A 28 14.49 31.51 43.09
N ALA A 29 15.23 30.51 43.56
CA ALA A 29 15.91 29.58 42.68
C ALA A 29 14.89 28.68 41.98
N TYR A 30 14.66 28.92 40.68
CA TYR A 30 13.94 27.98 39.84
C TYR A 30 14.80 26.73 39.66
N ALA A 31 14.49 25.67 40.40
CA ALA A 31 14.97 24.34 40.07
C ALA A 31 14.38 23.95 38.71
N VAL A 32 15.22 23.90 37.68
CA VAL A 32 14.83 23.36 36.36
C VAL A 32 14.47 21.89 36.58
N PRO A 33 13.23 21.45 36.28
CA PRO A 33 12.91 20.03 36.35
C PRO A 33 13.83 19.27 35.39
N SER A 34 14.56 18.28 35.90
CA SER A 34 15.30 17.37 35.04
C SER A 34 14.31 16.70 34.09
N ALA A 35 14.56 16.82 32.79
CA ALA A 35 13.68 16.26 31.77
C ALA A 35 13.73 14.72 31.85
N THR A 36 12.84 14.15 32.64
CA THR A 36 12.53 12.73 32.59
C THR A 36 11.99 12.44 31.20
N ASN A 37 12.73 11.64 30.42
CA ASN A 37 12.26 11.13 29.14
C ASN A 37 11.08 10.16 29.41
N GLN A 38 9.90 10.71 29.63
CA GLN A 38 8.65 9.98 29.45
C GLN A 38 8.54 9.70 27.95
N THR A 39 9.08 8.55 27.54
CA THR A 39 8.73 7.94 26.27
C THR A 39 7.23 7.76 26.26
N LEU A 40 6.53 8.55 25.45
CA LEU A 40 5.12 8.33 25.14
C LEU A 40 4.97 6.85 24.73
N PRO A 41 3.90 6.17 25.17
CA PRO A 41 3.66 4.80 24.73
C PRO A 41 3.65 4.77 23.19
N PRO A 42 4.26 3.75 22.55
CA PRO A 42 4.29 3.66 21.10
C PRO A 42 2.86 3.70 20.54
N PRO A 43 2.63 4.32 19.37
CA PRO A 43 1.30 4.42 18.80
C PRO A 43 0.62 3.06 18.69
N ALA A 44 -0.68 3.01 19.01
CA ALA A 44 -1.45 1.78 18.92
C ALA A 44 -1.45 1.25 17.48
N ARG A 45 -0.90 0.04 17.30
CA ARG A 45 -0.84 -0.63 15.99
C ARG A 45 -2.24 -0.99 15.53
N VAL A 46 -2.56 -0.70 14.27
CA VAL A 46 -3.88 -0.92 13.69
C VAL A 46 -3.84 -2.06 12.67
N ALA A 47 -4.76 -3.01 12.82
CA ALA A 47 -4.94 -4.11 11.87
C ALA A 47 -5.57 -3.62 10.56
N VAL A 48 -5.09 -4.13 9.43
CA VAL A 48 -5.65 -3.90 8.10
C VAL A 48 -6.35 -5.19 7.68
N THR A 49 -7.59 -5.35 8.14
CA THR A 49 -8.37 -6.60 8.03
C THR A 49 -9.22 -6.73 6.77
N THR A 50 -9.29 -5.68 5.93
CA THR A 50 -10.01 -5.70 4.64
C THR A 50 -9.34 -4.80 3.60
N ARG A 51 -9.62 -5.03 2.31
CA ARG A 51 -9.11 -4.21 1.21
C ARG A 51 -9.58 -2.75 1.35
N SER A 52 -8.67 -1.81 1.11
CA SER A 52 -8.94 -0.36 1.20
C SER A 52 -9.32 0.12 2.60
N PHE A 53 -8.80 -0.56 3.64
CA PHE A 53 -8.82 -0.26 5.08
C PHE A 53 -10.17 -0.26 5.81
N ASN A 54 -11.31 -0.04 5.14
CA ASN A 54 -12.61 0.09 5.79
C ASN A 54 -13.79 -0.26 4.86
N ASN A 55 -14.96 -0.51 5.45
CA ASN A 55 -16.19 -0.87 4.71
C ASN A 55 -16.76 0.27 3.84
N ALA A 56 -16.36 1.53 4.09
CA ALA A 56 -16.64 2.67 3.21
C ALA A 56 -15.72 2.72 1.96
N ARG A 57 -14.72 1.83 1.90
CA ARG A 57 -13.73 1.63 0.82
C ARG A 57 -12.92 2.88 0.46
N THR A 58 -12.67 3.78 1.42
CA THR A 58 -12.01 5.08 1.14
C THR A 58 -10.56 4.95 0.66
N GLY A 59 -9.89 3.82 0.89
CA GLY A 59 -8.48 3.64 0.52
C GLY A 59 -7.50 4.44 1.38
N THR A 60 -7.96 5.00 2.50
CA THR A 60 -7.19 5.83 3.42
C THR A 60 -7.05 5.16 4.79
N THR A 61 -5.83 5.13 5.33
CA THR A 61 -5.56 4.89 6.75
C THR A 61 -5.10 6.17 7.45
N ALA A 62 -5.64 6.42 8.65
CA ALA A 62 -5.31 7.56 9.52
C ALA A 62 -4.44 7.15 10.73
N ALA A 63 -3.84 5.95 10.68
CA ALA A 63 -3.08 5.35 11.76
C ALA A 63 -1.56 5.34 11.54
N GLU A 64 -1.07 5.94 10.45
CA GLU A 64 0.35 5.88 10.09
C GLU A 64 1.09 7.08 10.70
N GLN A 65 1.81 6.83 11.79
CA GLN A 65 2.49 7.84 12.61
C GLN A 65 4.00 7.93 12.32
N LEU A 66 4.56 6.99 11.55
CA LEU A 66 5.99 6.88 11.30
C LEU A 66 6.38 7.39 9.91
N LEU A 67 5.57 7.15 8.88
CA LEU A 67 5.84 7.59 7.51
C LEU A 67 5.27 8.98 7.22
N ALA A 68 6.13 9.88 6.73
CA ALA A 68 5.74 11.21 6.26
C ALA A 68 6.55 11.61 5.00
N PRO A 69 6.05 12.54 4.15
CA PRO A 69 6.77 13.03 2.97
C PRO A 69 8.20 13.53 3.25
N THR A 70 8.49 13.94 4.48
CA THR A 70 9.80 14.42 4.94
C THR A 70 10.78 13.31 5.34
N ASN A 71 10.34 12.06 5.46
CA ASN A 71 11.20 10.91 5.82
C ASN A 71 11.11 9.72 4.85
N VAL A 72 10.21 9.76 3.87
CA VAL A 72 10.12 8.81 2.75
C VAL A 72 10.92 9.34 1.54
N MET A 73 12.21 9.04 1.51
CA MET A 73 13.19 9.44 0.48
C MET A 73 14.16 8.28 0.20
N SER A 74 14.83 8.25 -0.96
CA SER A 74 15.69 7.12 -1.38
C SER A 74 16.91 6.84 -0.48
N THR A 75 17.32 7.79 0.35
CA THR A 75 18.39 7.66 1.36
C THR A 75 17.90 7.12 2.72
N THR A 76 16.62 7.32 3.05
CA THR A 76 16.03 7.03 4.37
C THR A 76 15.01 5.88 4.35
N PHE A 77 14.43 5.60 3.19
CA PHE A 77 13.36 4.63 2.95
C PHE A 77 13.68 3.76 1.72
N GLY A 78 13.24 2.51 1.75
CA GLY A 78 13.47 1.55 0.66
C GLY A 78 12.97 0.15 1.01
N LYS A 79 13.33 -0.84 0.19
CA LYS A 79 12.97 -2.24 0.41
C LYS A 79 13.74 -2.79 1.62
N LEU A 80 13.03 -3.43 2.54
CA LEU A 80 13.59 -4.13 3.69
C LEU A 80 13.86 -5.60 3.35
N PHE A 81 12.85 -6.30 2.83
CA PHE A 81 12.92 -7.71 2.46
C PHE A 81 11.77 -8.10 1.50
N SER A 82 11.72 -9.38 1.15
CA SER A 82 10.61 -9.99 0.40
C SER A 82 10.35 -11.42 0.90
N ARG A 83 9.10 -11.88 0.80
CA ARG A 83 8.70 -13.27 1.07
C ARG A 83 8.31 -13.96 -0.23
N THR A 84 8.83 -15.15 -0.52
CA THR A 84 8.45 -15.92 -1.72
C THR A 84 7.13 -16.65 -1.49
N VAL A 85 6.26 -16.69 -2.50
CA VAL A 85 5.01 -17.46 -2.49
C VAL A 85 4.88 -18.30 -3.76
N ASP A 86 4.00 -19.31 -3.74
CA ASP A 86 3.63 -20.06 -4.93
C ASP A 86 2.30 -19.53 -5.50
N GLY A 87 2.39 -18.88 -6.66
CA GLY A 87 1.28 -18.26 -7.38
C GLY A 87 1.14 -16.75 -7.17
N GLN A 88 0.61 -16.08 -8.18
CA GLN A 88 0.45 -14.63 -8.26
C GLN A 88 -0.47 -14.07 -7.16
N ILE A 89 -0.08 -12.93 -6.59
CA ILE A 89 -0.79 -12.24 -5.50
C ILE A 89 -1.77 -11.19 -6.06
N TYR A 90 -2.96 -11.61 -6.47
CA TYR A 90 -4.03 -10.68 -6.90
C TYR A 90 -4.78 -10.07 -5.71
N ALA A 91 -5.03 -10.87 -4.68
CA ALA A 91 -5.61 -10.44 -3.42
C ALA A 91 -4.74 -9.37 -2.75
N GLN A 92 -5.35 -8.31 -2.20
CA GLN A 92 -4.63 -7.42 -1.30
C GLN A 92 -4.16 -8.23 -0.07
N PRO A 93 -2.87 -8.15 0.31
CA PRO A 93 -2.43 -8.66 1.61
C PRO A 93 -3.24 -8.02 2.75
N LEU A 94 -3.35 -8.73 3.87
CA LEU A 94 -3.95 -8.22 5.11
C LEU A 94 -2.90 -8.22 6.21
N TYR A 95 -3.06 -7.37 7.23
CA TYR A 95 -2.10 -7.22 8.32
C TYR A 95 -2.80 -7.25 9.67
N VAL A 96 -2.27 -7.99 10.64
CA VAL A 96 -2.72 -7.96 12.03
C VAL A 96 -1.49 -7.87 12.95
N PRO A 97 -1.40 -6.83 13.79
CA PRO A 97 -0.28 -6.66 14.70
C PRO A 97 -0.40 -7.54 15.95
N ASP A 98 0.73 -7.72 16.63
CA ASP A 98 0.82 -8.21 18.01
C ASP A 98 0.08 -9.54 18.31
N LEU A 99 -0.07 -10.42 17.31
CA LEU A 99 -0.68 -11.75 17.44
C LEU A 99 0.24 -12.71 18.20
N ASN A 100 -0.27 -13.37 19.24
CA ASN A 100 0.46 -14.42 19.96
C ASN A 100 0.42 -15.74 19.17
N MET A 101 1.40 -15.94 18.29
CA MET A 101 1.48 -17.09 17.40
C MET A 101 1.95 -18.36 18.15
N PRO A 102 1.22 -19.49 18.11
CA PRO A 102 1.59 -20.72 18.81
C PRO A 102 3.02 -21.18 18.49
N GLY A 103 3.81 -21.50 19.52
CA GLY A 103 5.21 -21.92 19.38
C GLY A 103 6.21 -20.83 18.96
N VAL A 104 5.74 -19.63 18.58
CA VAL A 104 6.55 -18.52 18.05
C VAL A 104 6.52 -17.29 18.97
N GLY A 105 5.40 -17.04 19.64
CA GLY A 105 5.13 -15.88 20.49
C GLY A 105 4.51 -14.70 19.73
N ILE A 106 4.42 -13.54 20.39
CA ILE A 106 3.85 -12.30 19.82
C ILE A 106 4.61 -11.89 18.56
N ARG A 107 3.90 -11.65 17.44
CA ARG A 107 4.42 -11.13 16.16
C ARG A 107 3.41 -10.22 15.46
N ASN A 108 3.92 -9.32 14.62
CA ASN A 108 3.14 -8.71 13.55
C ASN A 108 3.07 -9.67 12.36
N VAL A 109 1.86 -9.92 11.85
CA VAL A 109 1.64 -10.94 10.81
C VAL A 109 0.99 -10.34 9.58
N VAL A 110 1.53 -10.68 8.40
CA VAL A 110 0.94 -10.38 7.10
C VAL A 110 0.41 -11.66 6.45
N PHE A 111 -0.85 -11.59 6.01
CA PHE A 111 -1.57 -12.69 5.38
C PHE A 111 -1.64 -12.47 3.87
N VAL A 112 -1.31 -13.52 3.11
CA VAL A 112 -1.19 -13.47 1.65
C VAL A 112 -1.98 -14.64 1.04
N ALA A 113 -2.77 -14.37 0.01
CA ALA A 113 -3.49 -15.39 -0.75
C ALA A 113 -3.12 -15.34 -2.24
N THR A 114 -3.09 -16.50 -2.91
CA THR A 114 -2.59 -16.60 -4.30
C THR A 114 -3.54 -17.30 -5.27
N GLN A 115 -3.31 -17.08 -6.57
CA GLN A 115 -3.99 -17.76 -7.68
C GLN A 115 -3.80 -19.28 -7.74
N LYS A 116 -3.01 -19.87 -6.83
CA LYS A 116 -2.89 -21.33 -6.64
C LYS A 116 -3.67 -21.86 -5.42
N ASN A 117 -4.59 -21.06 -4.89
CA ASN A 117 -5.36 -21.36 -3.67
C ASN A 117 -4.49 -21.57 -2.41
N ASN A 118 -3.26 -21.04 -2.40
CA ASN A 118 -2.43 -20.98 -1.20
C ASN A 118 -2.82 -19.78 -0.35
N VAL A 119 -2.86 -19.96 0.98
CA VAL A 119 -2.88 -18.90 1.99
C VAL A 119 -1.63 -19.04 2.86
N TYR A 120 -0.96 -17.93 3.14
CA TYR A 120 0.25 -17.86 3.97
C TYR A 120 0.07 -16.83 5.07
N ALA A 121 0.62 -17.13 6.25
CA ALA A 121 0.97 -16.14 7.26
C ALA A 121 2.49 -15.96 7.27
N PHE A 122 2.98 -14.73 7.12
CA PHE A 122 4.40 -14.41 7.29
C PHE A 122 4.58 -13.41 8.43
N ASP A 123 5.75 -13.48 9.07
CA ASP A 123 6.22 -12.38 9.90
C ASP A 123 6.35 -11.09 9.07
N ALA A 124 5.92 -9.96 9.61
CA ALA A 124 5.90 -8.67 8.93
C ALA A 124 7.08 -7.73 9.29
N ASP A 125 7.96 -8.14 10.20
CA ASP A 125 9.04 -7.30 10.76
C ASP A 125 10.45 -7.86 10.48
N ASP A 126 10.68 -9.15 10.69
CA ASP A 126 12.02 -9.75 10.70
C ASP A 126 12.48 -10.21 9.29
N PRO A 127 13.54 -9.64 8.70
CA PRO A 127 14.07 -10.11 7.42
C PRO A 127 14.57 -11.58 7.45
N ALA A 128 15.00 -12.10 8.61
CA ALA A 128 15.54 -13.46 8.73
C ALA A 128 14.47 -14.56 8.71
N MET A 129 13.28 -14.32 9.27
CA MET A 129 12.11 -15.23 9.18
C MET A 129 11.48 -15.19 7.78
N SER A 130 12.22 -15.73 6.82
CA SER A 130 11.87 -15.82 5.39
C SER A 130 10.80 -16.88 5.07
N GLN A 131 10.63 -17.88 5.95
CA GLN A 131 9.59 -18.91 5.85
C GLN A 131 8.25 -18.41 6.42
N PRO A 132 7.11 -18.94 5.94
CA PRO A 132 5.82 -18.64 6.56
C PRO A 132 5.73 -19.23 7.97
N LEU A 133 5.01 -18.53 8.85
CA LEU A 133 4.65 -18.99 10.19
C LEU A 133 3.68 -20.19 10.11
N TRP A 134 2.77 -20.15 9.14
CA TRP A 134 1.99 -21.28 8.66
C TRP A 134 1.58 -21.04 7.19
N SER A 135 1.28 -22.12 6.46
CA SER A 135 0.67 -22.04 5.13
C SER A 135 -0.34 -23.17 4.92
N LEU A 136 -1.35 -22.91 4.09
CA LEU A 136 -2.43 -23.86 3.78
C LEU A 136 -2.79 -23.76 2.30
N ASN A 137 -2.85 -24.89 1.59
CA ASN A 137 -3.44 -24.97 0.26
C ASN A 137 -4.92 -25.39 0.37
N LEU A 138 -5.81 -24.65 -0.30
CA LEU A 138 -7.26 -24.84 -0.23
C LEU A 138 -7.85 -25.65 -1.40
N GLY A 139 -7.00 -26.33 -2.18
CA GLY A 139 -7.41 -27.26 -3.24
C GLY A 139 -6.96 -26.87 -4.65
N PRO A 140 -7.13 -27.77 -5.63
CA PRO A 140 -6.65 -27.60 -7.00
C PRO A 140 -7.24 -26.36 -7.67
N TYR A 141 -6.37 -25.55 -8.29
CA TYR A 141 -6.71 -24.30 -8.96
C TYR A 141 -7.10 -24.51 -10.44
N ALA A 142 -7.81 -23.54 -11.02
CA ALA A 142 -8.09 -23.51 -12.46
C ALA A 142 -6.84 -23.10 -13.27
N ILE A 143 -6.82 -23.47 -14.55
CA ILE A 143 -5.72 -23.16 -15.48
C ILE A 143 -6.29 -22.38 -16.67
N SER A 144 -5.78 -21.16 -16.90
CA SER A 144 -6.44 -20.18 -17.78
C SER A 144 -6.44 -20.54 -19.27
N ASN A 145 -5.54 -21.44 -19.70
CA ASN A 145 -5.42 -21.83 -21.10
C ASN A 145 -6.35 -22.99 -21.52
N LEU A 146 -7.17 -23.52 -20.61
CA LEU A 146 -8.11 -24.60 -20.88
C LEU A 146 -9.39 -24.08 -21.56
N LYS A 147 -9.85 -24.81 -22.58
CA LYS A 147 -11.08 -24.48 -23.34
C LYS A 147 -12.35 -24.97 -22.66
N GLU A 148 -12.46 -24.72 -21.36
CA GLU A 148 -13.59 -25.16 -20.52
C GLU A 148 -14.64 -24.04 -20.27
N PHE A 149 -14.36 -22.85 -20.81
CA PHE A 149 -15.06 -21.59 -20.55
C PHE A 149 -15.42 -20.90 -21.86
N GLY A 150 -16.53 -21.34 -22.46
CA GLY A 150 -17.16 -20.69 -23.60
C GLY A 150 -16.31 -20.57 -24.88
N THR A 151 -16.71 -19.63 -25.73
CA THR A 151 -16.06 -19.32 -27.01
C THR A 151 -15.77 -17.83 -27.22
N ARG A 152 -16.35 -16.94 -26.38
CA ARG A 152 -16.30 -15.46 -26.51
C ARG A 152 -14.88 -14.90 -26.53
N TYR A 153 -13.92 -15.53 -25.84
CA TYR A 153 -12.50 -15.18 -25.88
C TYR A 153 -11.71 -16.02 -26.91
N ASN A 154 -11.50 -15.49 -28.11
CA ASN A 154 -10.50 -15.94 -29.11
C ASN A 154 -10.36 -17.48 -29.25
N GLY A 155 -11.47 -18.17 -29.47
CA GLY A 155 -11.50 -19.64 -29.59
C GLY A 155 -11.50 -20.40 -28.26
N GLY A 156 -11.98 -19.77 -27.18
CA GLY A 156 -12.24 -20.37 -25.87
C GLY A 156 -11.07 -20.32 -24.88
N VAL A 157 -10.16 -19.35 -24.95
CA VAL A 157 -8.93 -19.33 -24.13
C VAL A 157 -8.83 -18.05 -23.30
N TYR A 158 -8.99 -18.12 -21.98
CA TYR A 158 -8.99 -16.95 -21.10
C TYR A 158 -7.63 -16.24 -21.07
N GLN A 159 -7.63 -14.90 -21.11
CA GLN A 159 -6.41 -14.10 -21.29
C GLN A 159 -6.06 -13.13 -20.16
N ASP A 160 -6.99 -12.76 -19.27
CA ASP A 160 -6.74 -11.63 -18.35
C ASP A 160 -5.93 -12.03 -17.13
N ILE A 161 -6.18 -13.22 -16.57
CA ILE A 161 -5.44 -13.80 -15.44
C ILE A 161 -4.71 -15.04 -15.97
N LYS A 162 -3.40 -15.14 -15.76
CA LYS A 162 -2.54 -16.20 -16.31
C LYS A 162 -1.35 -16.47 -15.38
N PRO A 163 -0.90 -17.74 -15.22
CA PRO A 163 -1.40 -18.94 -15.90
C PRO A 163 -2.50 -19.71 -15.13
N TYR A 164 -2.76 -19.32 -13.88
CA TYR A 164 -3.71 -20.01 -12.98
C TYR A 164 -4.78 -19.05 -12.48
N VAL A 165 -5.94 -19.60 -12.09
CA VAL A 165 -7.00 -18.85 -11.41
C VAL A 165 -7.45 -19.63 -10.17
N GLY A 166 -7.46 -18.93 -9.04
CA GLY A 166 -7.77 -19.41 -7.71
C GLY A 166 -8.31 -18.25 -6.89
N ILE A 167 -7.79 -18.05 -5.66
CA ILE A 167 -8.14 -16.90 -4.83
C ILE A 167 -7.72 -15.60 -5.55
N THR A 168 -8.73 -14.88 -6.06
CA THR A 168 -8.54 -13.61 -6.80
C THR A 168 -9.00 -12.41 -5.98
N GLY A 169 -10.19 -12.48 -5.37
CA GLY A 169 -10.67 -11.48 -4.41
C GLY A 169 -9.87 -11.48 -3.12
N SER A 170 -9.70 -10.29 -2.52
CA SER A 170 -8.98 -10.19 -1.24
C SER A 170 -9.83 -10.81 -0.11
N PRO A 171 -9.22 -11.62 0.79
CA PRO A 171 -9.85 -12.09 2.01
C PRO A 171 -10.38 -10.96 2.92
N VAL A 172 -11.05 -11.34 3.99
CA VAL A 172 -11.37 -10.44 5.11
C VAL A 172 -11.12 -11.14 6.44
N ILE A 173 -10.64 -10.41 7.45
CA ILE A 173 -10.37 -10.94 8.81
C ILE A 173 -11.40 -10.39 9.80
N ASP A 174 -11.95 -11.26 10.64
CA ASP A 174 -12.56 -10.89 11.92
C ASP A 174 -11.50 -11.01 13.03
N PRO A 175 -10.99 -9.89 13.57
CA PRO A 175 -9.98 -9.92 14.64
C PRO A 175 -10.59 -10.29 16.00
N ALA A 176 -11.91 -10.22 16.19
CA ALA A 176 -12.56 -10.62 17.44
C ALA A 176 -12.66 -12.15 17.58
N THR A 177 -12.58 -12.89 16.47
CA THR A 177 -12.59 -14.36 16.44
C THR A 177 -11.32 -14.97 15.84
N ASN A 178 -10.28 -14.17 15.60
CA ASN A 178 -9.04 -14.58 14.92
C ASN A 178 -9.30 -15.38 13.62
N THR A 179 -10.30 -14.98 12.84
CA THR A 179 -10.78 -15.75 11.68
C THR A 179 -10.55 -15.00 10.38
N LEU A 180 -9.84 -15.62 9.43
CA LEU A 180 -9.75 -15.18 8.04
C LEU A 180 -10.79 -15.91 7.19
N TYR A 181 -11.57 -15.15 6.44
CA TYR A 181 -12.55 -15.65 5.48
C TYR A 181 -12.03 -15.47 4.05
N VAL A 182 -12.13 -16.51 3.23
CA VAL A 182 -11.56 -16.55 1.88
C VAL A 182 -12.38 -17.45 0.96
N VAL A 183 -12.32 -17.16 -0.35
CA VAL A 183 -12.95 -17.95 -1.40
C VAL A 183 -11.92 -18.40 -2.45
N PRO A 184 -11.44 -19.67 -2.38
CA PRO A 184 -10.73 -20.29 -3.49
C PRO A 184 -11.67 -20.61 -4.66
N PHE A 185 -11.12 -20.62 -5.86
CA PHE A 185 -11.75 -21.18 -7.06
C PHE A 185 -11.13 -22.56 -7.34
N ILE A 186 -11.93 -23.61 -7.22
CA ILE A 186 -11.45 -25.00 -7.20
C ILE A 186 -11.84 -25.70 -8.49
N ARG A 187 -10.87 -26.31 -9.18
CA ARG A 187 -11.08 -27.18 -10.33
C ARG A 187 -11.11 -28.64 -9.89
N LEU A 188 -12.31 -29.22 -9.83
CA LEU A 188 -12.54 -30.61 -9.45
C LEU A 188 -12.26 -31.59 -10.61
N GLY A 189 -12.44 -31.13 -11.86
CA GLY A 189 -12.23 -31.90 -13.07
C GLY A 189 -12.39 -31.05 -14.32
N ALA A 190 -12.42 -31.67 -15.50
CA ALA A 190 -12.75 -30.95 -16.74
C ALA A 190 -14.21 -30.45 -16.67
N TYR A 191 -14.42 -29.15 -16.91
CA TYR A 191 -15.71 -28.46 -16.79
C TYR A 191 -16.34 -28.49 -15.38
N GLN A 192 -15.67 -29.03 -14.36
CA GLN A 192 -16.18 -29.15 -12.99
C GLN A 192 -15.46 -28.18 -12.06
N TYR A 193 -16.17 -27.13 -11.66
CA TYR A 193 -15.63 -26.01 -10.89
C TYR A 193 -16.49 -25.69 -9.68
N GLN A 194 -15.86 -25.25 -8.59
CA GLN A 194 -16.53 -24.91 -7.33
C GLN A 194 -15.86 -23.71 -6.66
N HIS A 195 -16.65 -22.70 -6.30
CA HIS A 195 -16.27 -21.75 -5.27
C HIS A 195 -16.68 -22.28 -3.89
N ARG A 196 -15.81 -22.10 -2.89
CA ARG A 196 -16.11 -22.45 -1.49
C ARG A 196 -15.94 -21.26 -0.59
N MET A 197 -16.85 -21.06 0.34
CA MET A 197 -16.64 -20.13 1.44
C MET A 197 -15.86 -20.85 2.54
N ILE A 198 -14.74 -20.29 3.01
CA ILE A 198 -13.82 -20.94 3.95
C ILE A 198 -13.45 -19.97 5.07
N ALA A 199 -13.48 -20.46 6.31
CA ALA A 199 -13.02 -19.79 7.53
C ALA A 199 -11.77 -20.50 8.08
N ILE A 200 -10.72 -19.75 8.39
CA ILE A 200 -9.39 -20.23 8.80
C ILE A 200 -8.95 -19.49 10.07
N ASN A 201 -8.39 -20.19 11.05
CA ASN A 201 -7.77 -19.57 12.23
C ASN A 201 -6.45 -18.89 11.83
N ILE A 202 -6.32 -17.58 12.10
CA ILE A 202 -5.15 -16.80 11.69
C ILE A 202 -3.89 -17.11 12.52
N LEU A 203 -4.03 -17.78 13.66
CA LEU A 203 -2.92 -18.10 14.56
C LEU A 203 -2.10 -19.31 14.10
N ASP A 204 -2.75 -20.33 13.51
CA ASP A 204 -2.13 -21.62 13.19
C ASP A 204 -2.47 -22.16 11.78
N GLY A 205 -3.34 -21.47 11.04
CA GLY A 205 -3.78 -21.89 9.71
C GLY A 205 -4.80 -23.03 9.71
N SER A 206 -5.34 -23.43 10.87
CA SER A 206 -6.33 -24.50 10.95
C SER A 206 -7.66 -24.11 10.29
N LEU A 207 -8.28 -25.08 9.61
CA LEU A 207 -9.60 -24.93 9.01
C LEU A 207 -10.66 -24.90 10.11
N ILE A 208 -11.38 -23.79 10.25
CA ILE A 208 -12.51 -23.66 11.18
C ILE A 208 -13.75 -24.29 10.54
N GLN A 209 -14.13 -23.85 9.34
CA GLN A 209 -15.27 -24.40 8.59
C GLN A 209 -15.16 -24.09 7.09
N SER A 210 -15.84 -24.87 6.26
CA SER A 210 -16.05 -24.55 4.84
C SER A 210 -17.43 -24.99 4.36
N THR A 211 -18.04 -24.20 3.46
CA THR A 211 -19.23 -24.57 2.69
C THR A 211 -19.04 -24.30 1.19
N THR A 212 -19.88 -24.88 0.35
CA THR A 212 -19.94 -24.61 -1.10
C THR A 212 -20.75 -23.33 -1.35
N ILE A 213 -20.30 -22.47 -2.28
CA ILE A 213 -21.08 -21.32 -2.75
C ILE A 213 -21.98 -21.80 -3.89
N GLN A 214 -23.29 -21.83 -3.64
CA GLN A 214 -24.30 -22.32 -4.56
C GLN A 214 -25.68 -21.70 -4.25
N GLY A 215 -26.52 -21.56 -5.26
CA GLY A 215 -27.88 -21.08 -5.08
C GLY A 215 -28.53 -20.66 -6.39
N SER A 216 -29.74 -20.11 -6.27
CA SER A 216 -30.57 -19.69 -7.39
C SER A 216 -31.56 -18.61 -6.97
N VAL A 217 -32.16 -17.91 -7.94
CA VAL A 217 -33.19 -16.90 -7.73
C VAL A 217 -34.29 -16.98 -8.78
N PRO A 218 -35.52 -16.50 -8.50
CA PRO A 218 -36.57 -16.38 -9.51
C PRO A 218 -36.18 -15.40 -10.63
N GLY A 219 -36.30 -15.83 -11.89
CA GLY A 219 -35.81 -15.12 -13.07
C GLY A 219 -36.34 -15.71 -14.38
N ASP A 220 -36.34 -14.91 -15.45
CA ASP A 220 -36.84 -15.29 -16.79
C ASP A 220 -35.85 -14.96 -17.92
N GLY A 221 -34.57 -14.75 -17.57
CA GLY A 221 -33.47 -14.68 -18.53
C GLY A 221 -33.22 -16.02 -19.27
N ASN A 222 -32.42 -15.98 -20.34
CA ASN A 222 -32.18 -17.13 -21.24
C ASN A 222 -31.61 -18.39 -20.57
N ASP A 223 -31.04 -18.29 -19.37
CA ASP A 223 -30.47 -19.42 -18.61
C ASP A 223 -31.42 -19.98 -17.54
N ALA A 224 -32.57 -19.34 -17.31
CA ALA A 224 -33.57 -19.81 -16.37
C ALA A 224 -34.13 -21.18 -16.79
N ASN A 225 -34.35 -22.06 -15.82
CA ASN A 225 -35.03 -23.33 -16.08
C ASN A 225 -36.48 -23.04 -16.56
N PRO A 226 -36.88 -23.45 -17.78
CA PRO A 226 -38.15 -23.06 -18.39
C PRO A 226 -39.39 -23.66 -17.71
N ASN A 227 -39.21 -24.54 -16.72
CA ASN A 227 -40.30 -25.21 -16.00
C ASN A 227 -40.68 -24.50 -14.68
N ASP A 228 -39.80 -23.68 -14.10
CA ASP A 228 -40.00 -23.05 -12.79
C ASP A 228 -39.59 -21.56 -12.73
N GLY A 229 -38.91 -21.03 -13.74
CA GLY A 229 -38.46 -19.64 -13.77
C GLY A 229 -37.35 -19.37 -12.75
N ILE A 230 -36.35 -20.24 -12.70
CA ILE A 230 -35.23 -20.17 -11.75
C ILE A 230 -33.88 -20.05 -12.48
N VAL A 231 -33.15 -18.96 -12.20
CA VAL A 231 -31.76 -18.69 -12.64
C VAL A 231 -30.79 -19.25 -11.61
N VAL A 232 -29.74 -19.96 -12.04
CA VAL A 232 -28.88 -20.79 -11.15
C VAL A 232 -27.41 -20.37 -11.23
N PHE A 233 -26.72 -20.31 -10.08
CA PHE A 233 -25.29 -19.97 -10.02
C PHE A 233 -24.38 -21.13 -10.47
N ASP A 234 -23.87 -21.09 -11.71
CA ASP A 234 -22.75 -21.96 -12.16
C ASP A 234 -21.39 -21.35 -11.77
N SER A 235 -20.65 -22.02 -10.88
CA SER A 235 -19.29 -21.60 -10.50
C SER A 235 -18.30 -21.53 -11.68
N ARG A 236 -18.51 -22.24 -12.78
CA ARG A 236 -17.65 -22.22 -13.98
C ARG A 236 -17.78 -20.93 -14.79
N GLN A 237 -18.95 -20.30 -14.76
CA GLN A 237 -19.26 -19.08 -15.53
C GLN A 237 -18.89 -17.79 -14.78
N HIS A 238 -18.52 -17.88 -13.49
CA HIS A 238 -18.36 -16.75 -12.60
C HIS A 238 -16.96 -16.65 -11.99
N LEU A 239 -16.49 -15.42 -11.71
CA LEU A 239 -15.20 -15.14 -11.10
C LEU A 239 -15.37 -14.36 -9.80
N GLN A 240 -14.81 -14.90 -8.71
CA GLN A 240 -14.72 -14.21 -7.43
C GLN A 240 -13.54 -13.20 -7.44
N ARG A 241 -13.71 -12.07 -8.16
CA ARG A 241 -12.69 -11.00 -8.27
C ARG A 241 -12.83 -9.91 -7.20
N SER A 242 -14.04 -9.55 -6.82
CA SER A 242 -14.29 -8.52 -5.81
C SER A 242 -13.84 -8.97 -4.43
N SER A 243 -13.26 -8.07 -3.62
CA SER A 243 -12.81 -8.43 -2.27
C SER A 243 -13.99 -8.71 -1.32
N LEU A 244 -13.76 -9.51 -0.28
CA LEU A 244 -14.80 -9.83 0.69
C LEU A 244 -15.18 -8.60 1.54
N LEU A 245 -16.40 -8.61 2.06
CA LEU A 245 -16.91 -7.63 3.02
C LEU A 245 -17.37 -8.38 4.27
N LEU A 246 -16.81 -8.06 5.44
CA LEU A 246 -17.35 -8.44 6.74
C LEU A 246 -18.14 -7.25 7.28
N ASP A 247 -19.42 -7.41 7.56
CA ASP A 247 -20.27 -6.37 8.13
C ASP A 247 -21.30 -6.96 9.10
N GLY A 248 -21.33 -6.46 10.33
CA GLY A 248 -22.09 -7.05 11.43
C GLY A 248 -21.72 -8.53 11.68
N ASN A 249 -22.70 -9.43 11.50
CA ASN A 249 -22.53 -10.88 11.63
C ASN A 249 -22.39 -11.62 10.28
N ARG A 250 -22.23 -10.90 9.16
CA ARG A 250 -22.23 -11.47 7.82
C ARG A 250 -20.93 -11.22 7.08
N VAL A 251 -20.48 -12.22 6.32
CA VAL A 251 -19.45 -12.06 5.30
C VAL A 251 -20.10 -12.20 3.92
N TYR A 252 -19.91 -11.18 3.09
CA TYR A 252 -20.48 -11.09 1.76
C TYR A 252 -19.42 -11.36 0.69
N VAL A 253 -19.84 -12.10 -0.34
CA VAL A 253 -19.04 -12.49 -1.50
C VAL A 253 -19.75 -11.99 -2.76
N ALA A 254 -19.03 -11.31 -3.64
CA ALA A 254 -19.55 -10.80 -4.90
C ALA A 254 -18.84 -11.42 -6.11
N PHE A 255 -19.57 -11.58 -7.22
CA PHE A 255 -19.12 -12.24 -8.44
C PHE A 255 -19.37 -11.41 -9.69
N ALA A 256 -18.55 -11.66 -10.71
CA ALA A 256 -18.75 -11.24 -12.08
C ALA A 256 -18.58 -12.45 -13.03
N GLY A 257 -18.62 -12.23 -14.35
CA GLY A 257 -18.32 -13.27 -15.32
C GLY A 257 -16.87 -13.78 -15.23
N TYR A 258 -16.66 -15.03 -15.62
CA TYR A 258 -15.35 -15.60 -15.91
C TYR A 258 -15.20 -15.79 -17.43
N ALA A 259 -14.11 -15.24 -17.98
CA ALA A 259 -13.91 -15.14 -19.43
C ALA A 259 -15.14 -14.57 -20.17
N ASP A 260 -15.87 -13.65 -19.52
CA ASP A 260 -17.16 -13.06 -19.89
C ASP A 260 -18.08 -14.02 -20.66
N THR A 261 -18.13 -15.28 -20.23
CA THR A 261 -18.81 -16.34 -20.97
C THR A 261 -20.28 -16.37 -20.60
N ASP A 262 -21.11 -15.98 -21.56
CA ASP A 262 -22.56 -16.01 -21.43
C ASP A 262 -23.09 -17.46 -21.26
N PRO A 263 -24.17 -17.69 -20.50
CA PRO A 263 -24.75 -16.76 -19.53
C PRO A 263 -23.87 -16.63 -18.27
N TYR A 264 -23.76 -15.41 -17.77
CA TYR A 264 -23.19 -15.06 -16.45
C TYR A 264 -23.94 -13.86 -15.88
N HIS A 265 -23.86 -13.66 -14.56
CA HIS A 265 -24.48 -12.53 -13.87
C HIS A 265 -23.56 -11.87 -12.84
N GLY A 266 -23.94 -10.70 -12.35
CA GLY A 266 -23.50 -10.22 -11.05
C GLY A 266 -24.26 -10.94 -9.94
N TRP A 267 -23.55 -11.60 -9.03
CA TRP A 267 -24.15 -12.22 -7.84
C TRP A 267 -23.59 -11.62 -6.55
N VAL A 268 -24.43 -11.56 -5.52
CA VAL A 268 -24.04 -11.33 -4.12
C VAL A 268 -24.57 -12.46 -3.25
N PHE A 269 -23.69 -13.08 -2.48
CA PHE A 269 -24.02 -14.04 -1.43
C PHE A 269 -23.66 -13.46 -0.07
N GLY A 270 -24.44 -13.75 0.97
CA GLY A 270 -24.14 -13.40 2.35
C GLY A 270 -24.18 -14.62 3.27
N TYR A 271 -23.09 -14.85 4.01
CA TYR A 271 -22.93 -15.97 4.93
C TYR A 271 -22.86 -15.50 6.38
N ASN A 272 -23.49 -16.22 7.29
CA ASN A 272 -23.28 -16.07 8.73
C ASN A 272 -21.79 -16.30 9.05
N LYS A 273 -21.12 -15.34 9.69
CA LYS A 273 -19.67 -15.45 9.92
C LYS A 273 -19.30 -16.63 10.83
N THR A 274 -20.17 -16.98 11.79
CA THR A 274 -19.90 -18.02 12.79
C THR A 274 -20.23 -19.42 12.27
N THR A 275 -21.34 -19.58 11.54
CA THR A 275 -21.83 -20.92 11.12
C THR A 275 -21.62 -21.24 9.65
N LEU A 276 -21.12 -20.28 8.85
CA LEU A 276 -21.10 -20.31 7.38
C LEU A 276 -22.42 -20.74 6.72
N GLN A 277 -23.55 -20.57 7.40
CA GLN A 277 -24.87 -20.71 6.79
C GLN A 277 -25.08 -19.58 5.79
N GLN A 278 -25.56 -19.89 4.58
CA GLN A 278 -26.02 -18.88 3.64
C GLN A 278 -27.30 -18.24 4.16
N GLU A 279 -27.27 -16.92 4.37
CA GLU A 279 -28.43 -16.15 4.83
C GLU A 279 -29.03 -15.30 3.69
N LEU A 280 -28.23 -14.90 2.71
CA LEU A 280 -28.63 -14.00 1.62
C LEU A 280 -28.12 -14.48 0.25
N ILE A 281 -28.93 -14.25 -0.78
CA ILE A 281 -28.55 -14.33 -2.20
C ILE A 281 -29.23 -13.21 -3.01
N TYR A 282 -28.54 -12.64 -3.98
CA TYR A 282 -29.03 -11.62 -4.92
C TYR A 282 -28.32 -11.76 -6.28
N ASN A 283 -29.04 -11.44 -7.36
CA ASN A 283 -28.55 -11.41 -8.75
C ASN A 283 -28.90 -10.03 -9.35
N THR A 284 -27.98 -9.44 -10.12
CA THR A 284 -28.10 -8.11 -10.74
C THR A 284 -28.96 -8.02 -12.00
N THR A 285 -29.16 -9.16 -12.65
CA THR A 285 -29.66 -9.30 -14.04
C THR A 285 -30.42 -10.63 -14.24
N PRO A 286 -31.38 -11.01 -13.37
CA PRO A 286 -32.05 -12.31 -13.44
C PRO A 286 -33.18 -12.39 -14.48
N GLN A 287 -33.46 -11.33 -15.25
CA GLN A 287 -34.60 -11.29 -16.17
C GLN A 287 -34.21 -11.23 -17.65
N LYS A 288 -35.23 -11.38 -18.50
CA LYS A 288 -35.20 -11.13 -19.94
C LYS A 288 -34.95 -9.64 -20.24
N GLU A 289 -34.04 -9.31 -21.17
CA GLU A 289 -33.94 -7.94 -21.66
C GLU A 289 -35.12 -7.59 -22.58
N VAL A 290 -36.08 -6.84 -22.03
CA VAL A 290 -37.32 -6.43 -22.74
C VAL A 290 -37.10 -5.29 -23.75
N THR A 291 -35.86 -4.98 -24.14
CA THR A 291 -35.55 -3.88 -25.08
C THR A 291 -34.65 -4.32 -26.23
N SER A 292 -34.82 -3.72 -27.40
CA SER A 292 -34.17 -4.12 -28.66
C SER A 292 -32.68 -3.73 -28.72
N GLN A 293 -31.87 -4.25 -27.81
CA GLN A 293 -30.42 -4.03 -27.78
C GLN A 293 -29.68 -5.07 -28.64
N PRO A 294 -28.49 -4.73 -29.20
CA PRO A 294 -27.67 -5.70 -29.92
C PRO A 294 -27.28 -6.92 -29.08
N ASN A 295 -27.20 -6.75 -27.76
CA ASN A 295 -26.84 -7.81 -26.81
C ASN A 295 -28.03 -8.65 -26.34
N ALA A 296 -29.27 -8.42 -26.79
CA ALA A 296 -30.47 -9.17 -26.34
C ALA A 296 -30.50 -10.67 -26.74
N ALA A 297 -29.44 -11.16 -27.41
CA ALA A 297 -29.16 -12.59 -27.53
C ALA A 297 -28.59 -13.20 -26.23
N ASN A 298 -28.00 -12.36 -25.38
CA ASN A 298 -27.23 -12.70 -24.18
C ASN A 298 -27.88 -12.08 -22.94
N ASP A 299 -29.13 -12.46 -22.63
CA ASP A 299 -29.79 -12.05 -21.37
C ASP A 299 -28.88 -12.38 -20.15
N GLY A 300 -28.63 -11.39 -19.29
CA GLY A 300 -27.71 -11.48 -18.16
C GLY A 300 -26.62 -10.41 -18.18
N GLU A 301 -25.36 -10.85 -18.14
CA GLU A 301 -24.17 -10.05 -17.82
C GLU A 301 -24.34 -9.26 -16.50
N GLY A 302 -23.82 -8.03 -16.37
CA GLY A 302 -23.97 -7.22 -15.15
C GLY A 302 -23.01 -7.62 -14.02
N GLY A 303 -21.83 -8.15 -14.35
CA GLY A 303 -20.89 -8.65 -13.34
C GLY A 303 -20.43 -7.59 -12.32
N ILE A 304 -20.34 -7.96 -11.04
CA ILE A 304 -19.82 -7.09 -9.96
C ILE A 304 -18.31 -7.34 -9.82
N TRP A 305 -17.51 -6.60 -10.61
CA TRP A 305 -16.07 -6.83 -10.72
C TRP A 305 -15.19 -5.71 -10.13
N MET A 306 -15.65 -4.45 -10.22
CA MET A 306 -15.22 -3.30 -9.41
C MET A 306 -13.70 -3.09 -9.27
N SER A 307 -12.91 -3.48 -10.27
CA SER A 307 -11.43 -3.53 -10.22
C SER A 307 -10.86 -4.18 -8.94
N GLY A 308 -11.49 -5.27 -8.48
CA GLY A 308 -11.10 -6.02 -7.28
C GLY A 308 -11.54 -5.41 -5.95
N GLN A 309 -12.19 -4.25 -5.96
CA GLN A 309 -12.82 -3.69 -4.77
C GLN A 309 -13.91 -4.63 -4.26
N GLY A 310 -14.07 -4.70 -2.93
CA GLY A 310 -15.19 -5.40 -2.31
C GLY A 310 -16.45 -4.54 -2.25
N LEU A 311 -17.56 -5.16 -1.88
CA LEU A 311 -18.79 -4.42 -1.59
C LEU A 311 -18.53 -3.36 -0.51
N THR A 312 -19.26 -2.26 -0.63
CA THR A 312 -19.18 -1.09 0.26
C THR A 312 -20.41 -1.08 1.16
N SER A 313 -20.26 -0.76 2.45
CA SER A 313 -21.38 -0.70 3.41
C SER A 313 -21.33 0.57 4.26
N ASP A 314 -22.50 1.03 4.71
CA ASP A 314 -22.66 2.07 5.73
C ASP A 314 -22.87 1.53 7.15
N GLY A 315 -22.81 0.21 7.35
CA GLY A 315 -23.00 -0.46 8.63
C GLY A 315 -24.45 -0.53 9.11
N GLN A 316 -25.42 -0.04 8.32
CA GLN A 316 -26.84 0.02 8.66
C GLN A 316 -27.66 -1.02 7.88
N GLY A 317 -26.99 -2.02 7.30
CA GLY A 317 -27.61 -3.04 6.45
C GLY A 317 -27.86 -2.57 5.01
N ASN A 318 -27.10 -1.58 4.51
CA ASN A 318 -27.14 -1.16 3.11
C ASN A 318 -25.79 -1.45 2.42
N LEU A 319 -25.84 -2.21 1.34
CA LEU A 319 -24.69 -2.49 0.49
C LEU A 319 -24.76 -1.64 -0.78
N TYR A 320 -23.61 -1.08 -1.18
CA TYR A 320 -23.49 -0.26 -2.39
C TYR A 320 -22.71 -1.03 -3.44
N LEU A 321 -23.37 -1.29 -4.59
CA LEU A 321 -22.89 -2.12 -5.69
C LEU A 321 -22.56 -1.23 -6.90
N SER A 322 -21.54 -1.60 -7.68
CA SER A 322 -21.26 -1.02 -9.00
C SER A 322 -21.23 -2.15 -10.03
N ILE A 323 -22.02 -2.03 -11.09
CA ILE A 323 -22.46 -3.16 -11.93
C ILE A 323 -21.95 -2.96 -13.36
N GLY A 324 -21.30 -3.99 -13.91
CA GLY A 324 -20.75 -3.98 -15.27
C GLY A 324 -21.81 -3.89 -16.37
N ASN A 325 -21.38 -3.87 -17.63
CA ASN A 325 -22.28 -3.95 -18.79
C ASN A 325 -23.24 -5.14 -18.68
N GLY A 326 -24.47 -4.98 -19.16
CA GLY A 326 -25.43 -6.07 -19.24
C GLY A 326 -26.88 -5.66 -19.45
N SER A 327 -27.78 -6.64 -19.40
CA SER A 327 -29.22 -6.45 -19.51
C SER A 327 -29.72 -5.40 -18.53
N TRP A 328 -30.71 -4.60 -18.95
CA TRP A 328 -31.26 -3.54 -18.12
C TRP A 328 -32.76 -3.37 -18.36
N ASN A 329 -33.53 -3.35 -17.27
CA ASN A 329 -34.98 -3.14 -17.29
C ASN A 329 -35.50 -2.40 -16.05
N ALA A 330 -34.62 -1.85 -15.20
CA ALA A 330 -34.91 -1.29 -13.88
C ALA A 330 -35.95 -0.14 -13.83
N ASN A 331 -36.33 0.44 -14.98
CA ASN A 331 -37.42 1.43 -15.07
C ASN A 331 -38.81 0.82 -15.31
N LEU A 332 -38.91 -0.49 -15.57
CA LEU A 332 -40.18 -1.18 -15.79
C LEU A 332 -40.81 -1.61 -14.45
N PRO A 333 -42.16 -1.75 -14.37
CA PRO A 333 -42.80 -2.39 -13.23
C PRO A 333 -42.24 -3.81 -13.01
N ASN A 334 -41.73 -4.08 -11.81
CA ASN A 334 -41.05 -5.32 -11.44
C ASN A 334 -39.75 -5.62 -12.24
N GLY A 335 -39.12 -4.60 -12.83
CA GLY A 335 -37.78 -4.69 -13.41
C GLY A 335 -36.71 -4.87 -12.32
N ARG A 336 -35.80 -5.82 -12.55
CA ARG A 336 -34.73 -6.25 -11.63
C ARG A 336 -33.36 -6.37 -12.31
N ASP A 337 -33.23 -5.95 -13.57
CA ASP A 337 -31.96 -5.93 -14.30
C ASP A 337 -31.30 -4.55 -14.25
N TYR A 338 -30.07 -4.51 -13.75
CA TYR A 338 -29.34 -3.28 -13.40
C TYR A 338 -27.98 -3.16 -14.12
N GLY A 339 -27.84 -3.65 -15.35
CA GLY A 339 -26.62 -3.46 -16.16
C GLY A 339 -26.16 -2.00 -16.23
N SER A 340 -24.84 -1.76 -16.23
CA SER A 340 -24.18 -0.45 -16.20
C SER A 340 -24.69 0.52 -15.11
N SER A 341 -25.12 0.00 -13.95
CA SER A 341 -25.74 0.80 -12.89
C SER A 341 -24.96 0.79 -11.57
N VAL A 342 -25.33 1.68 -10.65
CA VAL A 342 -24.92 1.67 -9.25
C VAL A 342 -26.16 1.54 -8.37
N ASN A 343 -26.16 0.58 -7.45
CA ASN A 343 -27.33 0.21 -6.64
C ASN A 343 -27.06 0.38 -5.14
N LYS A 344 -28.10 0.76 -4.38
CA LYS A 344 -28.21 0.55 -2.93
C LYS A 344 -29.09 -0.67 -2.67
N LEU A 345 -28.49 -1.76 -2.21
CA LEU A 345 -29.16 -3.00 -1.82
C LEU A 345 -29.34 -3.03 -0.28
N ASN A 346 -30.57 -2.97 0.20
CA ASN A 346 -30.89 -3.20 1.61
C ASN A 346 -30.87 -4.71 1.89
N VAL A 347 -30.16 -5.10 2.95
CA VAL A 347 -29.94 -6.49 3.39
C VAL A 347 -30.34 -6.72 4.85
N THR A 348 -31.18 -5.83 5.41
CA THR A 348 -31.72 -5.97 6.78
C THR A 348 -32.63 -7.19 6.90
N ASN A 349 -33.49 -7.43 5.90
CA ASN A 349 -34.14 -8.72 5.67
C ASN A 349 -33.29 -9.54 4.67
N PRO A 350 -32.51 -10.54 5.13
CA PRO A 350 -31.60 -11.27 4.24
C PRO A 350 -32.33 -12.24 3.28
N LEU A 351 -33.56 -12.63 3.61
CA LEU A 351 -34.41 -13.51 2.79
C LEU A 351 -35.10 -12.76 1.64
N SER A 352 -35.10 -11.43 1.66
CA SER A 352 -35.69 -10.59 0.62
C SER A 352 -34.92 -9.27 0.53
N PRO A 353 -33.68 -9.30 0.00
CA PRO A 353 -32.89 -8.08 -0.18
C PRO A 353 -33.48 -7.22 -1.30
N THR A 354 -33.57 -5.91 -1.09
CA THR A 354 -34.28 -4.99 -1.99
C THR A 354 -33.37 -3.88 -2.48
N VAL A 355 -33.51 -3.49 -3.75
CA VAL A 355 -32.83 -2.29 -4.27
C VAL A 355 -33.69 -1.07 -3.93
N GLU A 356 -33.27 -0.30 -2.93
CA GLU A 356 -34.01 0.90 -2.49
C GLU A 356 -33.89 2.05 -3.51
N THR A 357 -32.71 2.20 -4.09
CA THR A 357 -32.42 3.24 -5.08
C THR A 357 -31.23 2.82 -5.95
N TRP A 358 -31.17 3.36 -7.15
CA TRP A 358 -30.18 3.03 -8.17
C TRP A 358 -29.95 4.23 -9.09
N PHE A 359 -28.83 4.22 -9.81
CA PHE A 359 -28.56 5.13 -10.92
C PHE A 359 -28.00 4.38 -12.12
N THR A 360 -28.47 4.75 -13.31
CA THR A 360 -27.97 4.24 -14.60
C THR A 360 -27.67 5.44 -15.51
N PRO A 361 -26.47 5.56 -16.12
CA PRO A 361 -26.16 6.67 -17.02
C PRO A 361 -27.11 6.75 -18.21
N TYR A 362 -27.42 7.96 -18.69
CA TYR A 362 -28.29 8.15 -19.86
C TYR A 362 -27.75 7.44 -21.12
N ASP A 363 -26.43 7.27 -21.20
CA ASP A 363 -25.72 6.64 -22.31
C ASP A 363 -25.46 5.13 -22.13
N TYR A 364 -26.07 4.47 -21.14
CA TYR A 364 -25.77 3.06 -20.79
C TYR A 364 -25.80 2.07 -21.98
N LYS A 365 -26.70 2.27 -22.96
CA LYS A 365 -26.76 1.45 -24.18
C LYS A 365 -25.45 1.53 -24.99
N THR A 366 -24.91 2.74 -25.10
CA THR A 366 -23.61 3.01 -25.71
C THR A 366 -22.46 2.48 -24.83
N LEU A 367 -22.57 2.57 -23.51
CA LEU A 367 -21.55 2.04 -22.58
C LEU A 367 -21.46 0.52 -22.66
N ASN A 368 -22.61 -0.19 -22.67
CA ASN A 368 -22.69 -1.64 -22.90
C ASN A 368 -22.07 -2.02 -24.25
N THR A 369 -22.54 -1.41 -25.34
CA THR A 369 -22.13 -1.74 -26.71
C THR A 369 -20.63 -1.55 -26.96
N ASN A 370 -20.00 -0.56 -26.30
CA ASN A 370 -18.58 -0.23 -26.48
C ASN A 370 -17.67 -0.76 -25.36
N ASP A 371 -18.17 -1.60 -24.45
CA ASP A 371 -17.41 -2.11 -23.31
C ASP A 371 -16.78 -0.97 -22.46
N THR A 372 -17.61 0.00 -22.06
CA THR A 372 -17.22 1.23 -21.33
C THR A 372 -18.10 1.51 -20.09
N ASP A 373 -18.53 0.43 -19.45
CA ASP A 373 -19.41 0.31 -18.28
C ASP A 373 -19.11 1.23 -17.07
N LEU A 374 -20.09 1.31 -16.16
CA LEU A 374 -19.97 2.00 -14.86
C LEU A 374 -19.38 1.12 -13.73
N GLY A 375 -19.52 -0.21 -13.81
CA GLY A 375 -19.10 -1.21 -12.81
C GLY A 375 -17.60 -1.36 -12.57
N THR A 376 -16.81 -0.48 -13.17
CA THR A 376 -15.35 -0.53 -13.30
C THR A 376 -14.63 -0.27 -11.99
N THR A 377 -15.14 0.66 -11.18
CA THR A 377 -14.75 0.83 -9.78
C THR A 377 -15.97 0.64 -8.89
N GLY A 378 -15.73 0.21 -7.65
CA GLY A 378 -16.81 0.11 -6.67
C GLY A 378 -17.18 1.46 -6.07
N ALA A 379 -18.36 1.51 -5.47
CA ALA A 379 -18.84 2.67 -4.73
C ALA A 379 -17.85 3.06 -3.60
N VAL A 380 -17.54 4.35 -3.44
CA VAL A 380 -16.78 4.86 -2.28
C VAL A 380 -17.62 5.90 -1.56
N LEU A 381 -17.77 5.75 -0.24
CA LEU A 381 -18.56 6.69 0.57
C LEU A 381 -17.69 7.89 0.98
N ILE A 382 -18.21 9.10 0.88
CA ILE A 382 -17.51 10.30 1.37
C ILE A 382 -17.78 10.45 2.88
N PRO A 383 -16.75 10.37 3.76
CA PRO A 383 -16.94 10.39 5.21
C PRO A 383 -17.73 11.60 5.70
N ASN A 384 -18.57 11.40 6.72
CA ASN A 384 -19.42 12.42 7.35
C ASN A 384 -20.42 13.09 6.39
N THR A 385 -20.82 12.43 5.31
CA THR A 385 -21.83 12.93 4.36
C THR A 385 -22.78 11.83 3.89
N ASN A 386 -23.84 12.20 3.15
CA ASN A 386 -24.67 11.27 2.37
C ASN A 386 -24.21 11.13 0.91
N VAL A 387 -22.95 11.45 0.61
CA VAL A 387 -22.41 11.43 -0.76
C VAL A 387 -21.59 10.17 -1.02
N MET A 388 -21.68 9.69 -2.25
CA MET A 388 -20.94 8.54 -2.76
C MET A 388 -20.38 8.85 -4.15
N ILE A 389 -19.29 8.18 -4.52
CA ILE A 389 -18.70 8.25 -5.87
C ILE A 389 -18.53 6.87 -6.50
N ALA A 390 -18.52 6.83 -7.83
CA ALA A 390 -18.06 5.71 -8.65
C ALA A 390 -17.37 6.23 -9.92
N GLY A 391 -16.48 5.44 -10.51
CA GLY A 391 -15.72 5.77 -11.72
C GLY A 391 -15.86 4.70 -12.80
N SER A 392 -15.97 5.12 -14.06
CA SER A 392 -16.29 4.24 -15.19
C SER A 392 -15.10 3.93 -16.12
N LYS A 393 -15.25 2.87 -16.91
CA LYS A 393 -14.37 2.46 -18.00
C LYS A 393 -14.40 3.48 -19.15
N GLY A 394 -15.53 4.19 -19.32
CA GLY A 394 -15.63 5.40 -20.14
C GLY A 394 -14.90 6.65 -19.60
N GLY A 395 -14.24 6.57 -18.44
CA GLY A 395 -13.40 7.66 -17.89
C GLY A 395 -14.17 8.77 -17.16
N LYS A 396 -15.44 8.57 -16.83
CA LYS A 396 -16.26 9.51 -16.05
C LYS A 396 -16.16 9.18 -14.55
N ILE A 397 -16.11 10.18 -13.68
CA ILE A 397 -16.48 10.09 -12.25
C ILE A 397 -17.94 10.55 -12.12
N TYR A 398 -18.71 9.84 -11.30
CA TYR A 398 -20.10 10.13 -10.95
C TYR A 398 -20.21 10.39 -9.43
N VAL A 399 -21.14 11.28 -9.04
CA VAL A 399 -21.34 11.72 -7.66
C VAL A 399 -22.84 11.67 -7.32
N PHE A 400 -23.19 10.91 -6.28
CA PHE A 400 -24.57 10.55 -5.94
C PHE A 400 -24.95 10.94 -4.52
N ASN A 401 -26.23 11.25 -4.27
CA ASN A 401 -26.84 11.06 -2.96
C ASN A 401 -27.09 9.56 -2.73
N ARG A 402 -26.65 9.02 -1.59
CA ARG A 402 -26.90 7.62 -1.22
C ARG A 402 -28.38 7.32 -0.95
N ASN A 403 -29.17 8.32 -0.58
CA ASN A 403 -30.54 8.14 -0.14
C ASN A 403 -31.55 8.13 -1.31
N ASP A 404 -31.16 8.67 -2.47
CA ASP A 404 -31.93 8.71 -3.71
C ASP A 404 -30.96 9.03 -4.86
N MET A 405 -30.57 8.03 -5.65
CA MET A 405 -29.50 8.20 -6.64
C MET A 405 -29.99 8.79 -7.98
N GLY A 406 -31.30 8.92 -8.20
CA GLY A 406 -31.89 9.56 -9.38
C GLY A 406 -32.51 8.63 -10.43
N GLY A 407 -32.24 7.33 -10.41
CA GLY A 407 -32.74 6.38 -11.42
C GLY A 407 -32.02 6.51 -12.76
N LEU A 408 -32.78 6.40 -13.86
CA LEU A 408 -32.21 6.56 -15.21
C LEU A 408 -31.81 8.02 -15.46
N GLY A 409 -30.54 8.23 -15.80
CA GLY A 409 -29.98 9.52 -16.17
C GLY A 409 -30.62 10.11 -17.43
N VAL A 410 -30.56 11.44 -17.53
CA VAL A 410 -31.04 12.22 -18.68
C VAL A 410 -29.87 13.05 -19.21
N GLN A 411 -29.72 13.16 -20.52
CA GLN A 411 -28.59 13.90 -21.11
C GLN A 411 -28.60 15.40 -20.75
N GLN A 412 -27.45 15.95 -20.36
CA GLN A 412 -27.26 17.38 -20.10
C GLN A 412 -26.99 18.14 -21.41
N GLY A 413 -28.04 18.41 -22.18
CA GLY A 413 -27.93 19.07 -23.48
C GLY A 413 -27.11 18.24 -24.46
N THR A 414 -26.13 18.84 -25.14
CA THR A 414 -25.23 18.15 -26.09
C THR A 414 -23.88 17.73 -25.47
N THR A 415 -23.70 17.87 -24.16
CA THR A 415 -22.36 17.84 -23.52
C THR A 415 -21.73 16.45 -23.34
N GLY A 416 -22.51 15.36 -23.47
CA GLY A 416 -22.03 13.99 -23.20
C GLY A 416 -22.08 13.57 -21.72
N PHE A 417 -22.70 14.37 -20.85
CA PHE A 417 -22.82 14.14 -19.42
C PHE A 417 -24.28 13.98 -18.96
N ASP A 418 -24.46 13.36 -17.80
CA ASP A 418 -25.74 13.20 -17.13
C ASP A 418 -26.17 14.50 -16.45
N LYS A 419 -27.43 14.90 -16.66
CA LYS A 419 -28.05 16.09 -16.10
C LYS A 419 -28.16 15.96 -14.59
N THR A 420 -27.62 16.93 -13.87
CA THR A 420 -27.74 17.02 -12.41
C THR A 420 -29.21 17.15 -11.98
N VAL A 421 -29.57 16.40 -10.94
CA VAL A 421 -30.90 16.39 -10.34
C VAL A 421 -30.75 16.77 -8.87
N PRO A 422 -31.12 18.00 -8.46
CA PRO A 422 -30.94 18.48 -7.10
C PRO A 422 -31.51 17.52 -6.06
N GLY A 423 -30.74 17.26 -5.00
CA GLY A 423 -31.11 16.29 -3.97
C GLY A 423 -30.91 14.82 -4.35
N LYS A 424 -30.62 14.48 -5.61
CA LYS A 424 -30.48 13.09 -6.09
C LYS A 424 -29.11 12.79 -6.72
N PHE A 425 -28.95 13.17 -7.99
CA PHE A 425 -27.73 12.97 -8.76
C PHE A 425 -26.97 14.30 -8.87
N TYR A 426 -25.75 14.36 -8.35
CA TYR A 426 -25.08 15.64 -8.12
C TYR A 426 -24.13 16.07 -9.23
N GLN A 427 -23.40 15.14 -9.86
CA GLN A 427 -22.37 15.47 -10.84
C GLN A 427 -21.93 14.24 -11.65
N SER A 428 -21.65 14.41 -12.94
CA SER A 428 -20.64 13.60 -13.64
C SER A 428 -19.58 14.50 -14.28
N PHE A 429 -18.33 14.05 -14.32
CA PHE A 429 -17.24 14.77 -14.99
C PHE A 429 -16.11 13.82 -15.41
N LYS A 430 -15.22 14.27 -16.30
CA LYS A 430 -13.97 13.55 -16.63
C LYS A 430 -12.83 14.14 -15.81
N PRO A 431 -12.11 13.38 -14.97
CA PRO A 431 -10.94 13.89 -14.25
C PRO A 431 -9.71 14.09 -15.15
N HIS A 432 -9.69 13.47 -16.34
CA HIS A 432 -8.58 13.56 -17.29
C HIS A 432 -8.82 14.63 -18.36
N GLY A 433 -7.74 15.04 -19.04
CA GLY A 433 -7.82 15.84 -20.27
C GLY A 433 -7.60 14.98 -21.51
N GLY A 434 -7.60 15.61 -22.69
CA GLY A 434 -7.25 14.98 -23.96
C GLY A 434 -8.29 13.98 -24.52
N SER A 435 -7.94 13.37 -25.66
CA SER A 435 -8.78 12.45 -26.43
C SER A 435 -8.31 10.99 -26.38
N GLY A 436 -9.17 10.07 -26.81
CA GLY A 436 -8.92 8.62 -26.78
C GLY A 436 -9.28 7.97 -25.44
N PHE A 437 -8.93 6.69 -25.29
CA PHE A 437 -9.30 5.88 -24.12
C PHE A 437 -8.60 6.35 -22.83
N ARG A 438 -9.38 6.44 -21.73
CA ARG A 438 -9.01 7.05 -20.44
C ARG A 438 -9.76 6.42 -19.24
N GLY A 439 -10.04 5.13 -19.30
CA GLY A 439 -10.80 4.42 -18.26
C GLY A 439 -10.15 4.43 -16.87
N ILE A 440 -10.96 4.19 -15.84
CA ILE A 440 -10.56 4.22 -14.42
C ILE A 440 -10.65 2.80 -13.85
N PHE A 441 -9.52 2.08 -13.76
CA PHE A 441 -9.47 0.69 -13.25
C PHE A 441 -8.79 0.59 -11.87
N GLY A 442 -8.90 1.65 -11.09
CA GLY A 442 -8.43 1.72 -9.70
C GLY A 442 -9.44 2.50 -8.88
N THR A 443 -9.79 1.98 -7.69
CA THR A 443 -10.65 2.66 -6.72
C THR A 443 -10.13 4.09 -6.45
N PRO A 444 -10.94 5.16 -6.64
CA PRO A 444 -10.55 6.50 -6.26
C PRO A 444 -10.36 6.59 -4.73
N VAL A 445 -9.23 7.12 -4.27
CA VAL A 445 -8.92 7.24 -2.84
C VAL A 445 -9.55 8.53 -2.31
N VAL A 446 -10.30 8.44 -1.21
CA VAL A 446 -10.97 9.57 -0.55
C VAL A 446 -10.29 9.85 0.79
N TRP A 447 -9.86 11.09 0.97
CA TRP A 447 -9.17 11.58 2.16
C TRP A 447 -9.93 12.75 2.77
N ALA A 448 -10.57 12.51 3.91
CA ALA A 448 -11.24 13.53 4.71
C ALA A 448 -10.28 14.06 5.80
N ALA A 449 -9.33 14.91 5.40
CA ALA A 449 -8.34 15.51 6.30
C ALA A 449 -8.96 16.52 7.29
N GLY A 450 -10.09 17.13 6.92
CA GLY A 450 -10.73 18.17 7.71
C GLY A 450 -9.97 19.51 7.69
N GLY A 451 -10.36 20.42 8.58
CA GLY A 451 -9.81 21.77 8.67
C GLY A 451 -9.80 22.50 7.32
N ALA A 452 -8.73 23.26 7.05
CA ALA A 452 -8.54 23.96 5.78
C ALA A 452 -8.22 23.04 4.58
N THR A 453 -7.84 21.77 4.81
CA THR A 453 -7.59 20.79 3.72
C THR A 453 -8.90 20.17 3.23
N GLY A 454 -9.91 20.07 4.09
CA GLY A 454 -11.24 19.56 3.76
C GLY A 454 -11.21 18.08 3.36
N THR A 455 -11.98 17.73 2.32
CA THR A 455 -11.99 16.38 1.74
C THR A 455 -11.51 16.41 0.29
N ARG A 456 -10.67 15.43 -0.07
CA ARG A 456 -10.11 15.27 -1.42
C ARG A 456 -10.36 13.87 -1.98
N MET A 457 -10.52 13.78 -3.29
CA MET A 457 -10.49 12.54 -4.07
C MET A 457 -9.21 12.50 -4.90
N PHE A 458 -8.51 11.38 -4.87
CA PHE A 458 -7.38 11.07 -5.75
C PHE A 458 -7.78 10.02 -6.77
N VAL A 459 -7.45 10.25 -8.04
CA VAL A 459 -7.75 9.32 -9.15
C VAL A 459 -6.63 9.32 -10.18
N TRP A 460 -6.31 8.13 -10.72
CA TRP A 460 -5.26 7.96 -11.72
C TRP A 460 -5.75 7.13 -12.93
N PRO A 461 -6.48 7.75 -13.88
CA PRO A 461 -6.97 7.07 -15.07
C PRO A 461 -5.84 6.65 -16.02
N VAL A 462 -6.15 5.73 -16.93
CA VAL A 462 -5.26 5.37 -18.05
C VAL A 462 -4.88 6.63 -18.85
N ASN A 463 -3.65 6.66 -19.39
CA ASN A 463 -3.08 7.75 -20.20
C ASN A 463 -3.26 9.16 -19.59
N SER A 464 -3.16 9.25 -18.26
CA SER A 464 -3.37 10.48 -17.47
C SER A 464 -2.33 10.60 -16.34
N PRO A 465 -2.12 11.81 -15.78
CA PRO A 465 -1.43 11.98 -14.50
C PRO A 465 -2.34 11.61 -13.32
N LEU A 466 -1.72 11.37 -12.16
CA LEU A 466 -2.42 11.36 -10.87
C LEU A 466 -2.94 12.77 -10.57
N LYS A 467 -4.19 12.89 -10.13
CA LYS A 467 -4.82 14.16 -9.78
C LYS A 467 -5.56 14.09 -8.45
N ALA A 468 -5.55 15.22 -7.73
CA ALA A 468 -6.35 15.44 -6.54
C ALA A 468 -7.46 16.46 -6.82
N PHE A 469 -8.70 16.15 -6.46
CA PHE A 469 -9.86 17.03 -6.62
C PHE A 469 -10.46 17.38 -5.26
N GLN A 470 -10.77 18.65 -5.05
CA GLN A 470 -11.35 19.14 -3.80
C GLN A 470 -12.86 18.93 -3.80
N PHE A 471 -13.39 18.31 -2.75
CA PHE A 471 -14.82 18.21 -2.49
C PHE A 471 -15.36 19.47 -1.81
N SER A 472 -16.58 19.88 -2.15
CA SER A 472 -17.27 21.02 -1.54
C SER A 472 -18.73 20.71 -1.19
N THR A 473 -19.17 21.27 -0.07
CA THR A 473 -20.55 21.29 0.42
C THR A 473 -21.04 22.71 0.72
N THR A 474 -20.33 23.75 0.25
CA THR A 474 -20.65 25.15 0.56
C THR A 474 -21.84 25.64 -0.25
N GLN A 475 -22.91 26.06 0.42
CA GLN A 475 -24.05 26.73 -0.21
C GLN A 475 -23.57 27.91 -1.08
N PRO A 476 -24.14 28.13 -2.29
CA PRO A 476 -25.33 27.48 -2.85
C PRO A 476 -25.06 26.15 -3.61
N LEU A 477 -23.86 25.56 -3.50
CA LEU A 477 -23.51 24.37 -4.29
C LEU A 477 -24.16 23.08 -3.77
N THR A 478 -24.72 22.32 -4.69
CA THR A 478 -24.99 20.89 -4.50
C THR A 478 -23.66 20.15 -4.20
N PRO A 479 -23.62 19.17 -3.27
CA PRO A 479 -22.38 18.50 -2.89
C PRO A 479 -21.63 17.90 -4.09
N SER A 480 -20.43 18.38 -4.36
CA SER A 480 -19.74 18.15 -5.64
C SER A 480 -18.22 18.32 -5.52
N PHE A 481 -17.49 17.90 -6.56
CA PHE A 481 -16.06 18.17 -6.69
C PHE A 481 -15.81 19.35 -7.62
N ASN A 482 -14.80 20.16 -7.29
CA ASN A 482 -14.20 21.07 -8.26
C ASN A 482 -13.61 20.22 -9.41
N THR A 483 -14.00 20.51 -10.66
CA THR A 483 -13.49 19.78 -11.84
C THR A 483 -12.09 20.21 -12.24
N THR A 484 -11.60 21.34 -11.74
CA THR A 484 -10.19 21.72 -11.76
C THR A 484 -9.46 21.02 -10.61
N PRO A 485 -8.40 20.24 -10.86
CA PRO A 485 -7.66 19.57 -9.80
C PRO A 485 -6.87 20.58 -8.95
N VAL A 486 -6.78 20.33 -7.64
CA VAL A 486 -5.97 21.14 -6.70
C VAL A 486 -4.50 20.70 -6.63
N ALA A 487 -4.19 19.53 -7.17
CA ALA A 487 -2.82 19.04 -7.39
C ALA A 487 -2.79 18.07 -8.58
N THR A 488 -1.64 17.92 -9.24
CA THR A 488 -1.42 16.99 -10.36
C THR A 488 0.03 16.52 -10.35
N SER A 489 0.28 15.22 -10.59
CA SER A 489 1.64 14.67 -10.61
C SER A 489 2.46 15.17 -11.80
N THR A 490 3.79 15.16 -11.64
CA THR A 490 4.75 15.45 -12.72
C THR A 490 4.74 14.37 -13.80
N LEU A 491 4.55 13.09 -13.44
CA LEU A 491 4.33 12.00 -14.39
C LEU A 491 3.00 12.20 -15.13
N GLN A 492 3.06 12.40 -16.44
CA GLN A 492 1.92 12.83 -17.27
C GLN A 492 1.01 11.71 -17.77
N THR A 493 1.51 10.48 -17.87
CA THR A 493 0.75 9.33 -18.38
C THR A 493 1.18 8.04 -17.70
N VAL A 494 0.22 7.11 -17.59
CA VAL A 494 0.42 5.71 -17.21
C VAL A 494 -0.36 4.82 -18.17
N THR A 495 0.08 3.58 -18.34
CA THR A 495 -0.59 2.60 -19.20
C THR A 495 -1.69 1.85 -18.44
N MET A 496 -2.56 1.15 -19.17
CA MET A 496 -3.59 0.24 -18.63
C MET A 496 -2.98 -0.71 -17.58
N PRO A 497 -3.52 -0.81 -16.33
CA PRO A 497 -4.84 -0.36 -15.85
C PRO A 497 -4.96 1.11 -15.42
N GLY A 498 -3.87 1.87 -15.35
CA GLY A 498 -3.81 3.14 -14.62
C GLY A 498 -3.03 2.97 -13.32
N GLY A 499 -3.20 3.91 -12.39
CA GLY A 499 -2.62 3.82 -11.04
C GLY A 499 -3.58 3.16 -10.05
N VAL A 500 -3.10 2.15 -9.33
CA VAL A 500 -3.79 1.55 -8.16
C VAL A 500 -3.18 2.15 -6.89
N MET A 501 -4.01 2.56 -5.92
CA MET A 501 -3.57 3.53 -4.90
C MET A 501 -4.08 3.24 -3.49
N SER A 502 -3.44 3.87 -2.51
CA SER A 502 -3.90 4.02 -1.13
C SER A 502 -3.24 5.25 -0.49
N LEU A 503 -3.81 5.80 0.58
CA LEU A 503 -3.26 6.95 1.31
C LEU A 503 -3.01 6.62 2.78
N SER A 504 -1.88 7.08 3.31
CA SER A 504 -1.54 7.00 4.72
C SER A 504 -1.30 8.39 5.31
N TRP A 505 -1.78 8.65 6.52
CA TRP A 505 -1.48 9.85 7.31
C TRP A 505 -1.66 9.57 8.81
N ASP A 506 -1.23 10.53 9.62
CA ASP A 506 -1.24 10.48 11.10
C ASP A 506 -2.60 10.79 11.74
N GLY A 507 -3.64 11.07 10.94
CA GLY A 507 -4.97 11.42 11.43
C GLY A 507 -5.11 12.83 12.02
N SER A 508 -4.05 13.65 12.06
CA SER A 508 -4.06 14.95 12.74
C SER A 508 -3.41 16.10 11.95
N ASN A 509 -2.30 15.84 11.26
CA ASN A 509 -1.51 16.81 10.54
C ASN A 509 -1.47 16.44 9.05
N ALA A 510 -2.24 17.15 8.23
CA ALA A 510 -2.36 16.86 6.79
C ALA A 510 -1.01 16.87 6.02
N ASN A 511 0.07 17.44 6.57
CA ASN A 511 1.41 17.39 5.98
C ASN A 511 2.07 16.00 6.06
N THR A 512 1.55 15.07 6.87
CA THR A 512 2.00 13.66 6.92
C THR A 512 1.41 12.82 5.79
N GLY A 513 0.42 13.34 5.05
CA GLY A 513 -0.30 12.58 4.03
C GLY A 513 0.60 12.15 2.86
N ILE A 514 0.64 10.83 2.62
CA ILE A 514 1.29 10.21 1.46
C ILE A 514 0.26 9.44 0.64
N VAL A 515 0.14 9.76 -0.66
CA VAL A 515 -0.49 8.86 -1.64
C VAL A 515 0.56 7.85 -2.11
N TRP A 516 0.31 6.59 -1.79
CA TRP A 516 1.06 5.44 -2.30
C TRP A 516 0.37 4.92 -3.55
N ALA A 517 1.14 4.68 -4.61
CA ALA A 517 0.58 4.30 -5.90
C ALA A 517 1.47 3.32 -6.66
N THR A 518 0.84 2.33 -7.30
CA THR A 518 1.48 1.36 -8.19
C THR A 518 0.92 1.45 -9.61
N HIS A 519 1.79 1.36 -10.61
CA HIS A 519 1.39 1.27 -12.02
C HIS A 519 2.39 0.44 -12.85
N SER A 520 2.06 0.18 -14.11
CA SER A 520 2.91 -0.53 -15.07
C SER A 520 3.91 0.42 -15.73
N THR A 521 5.18 0.00 -15.85
CA THR A 521 6.23 0.72 -16.59
C THR A 521 6.53 0.08 -17.94
N GLY A 522 6.25 -1.23 -18.13
CA GLY A 522 6.55 -1.96 -19.37
C GLY A 522 5.53 -1.83 -20.50
N GLY A 523 4.33 -1.31 -20.22
CA GLY A 523 3.24 -1.22 -21.19
C GLY A 523 1.89 -1.62 -20.62
N SER A 524 0.89 -1.87 -21.46
CA SER A 524 -0.43 -2.37 -21.00
C SER A 524 -0.26 -3.68 -20.22
N ALA A 525 -0.76 -3.73 -18.99
CA ALA A 525 -0.82 -4.92 -18.14
C ALA A 525 -2.19 -5.63 -18.20
N ASN A 526 -2.96 -5.42 -19.28
CA ASN A 526 -4.32 -5.95 -19.38
C ASN A 526 -4.35 -7.49 -19.46
N THR A 527 -3.54 -8.07 -20.35
CA THR A 527 -3.49 -9.53 -20.61
C THR A 527 -2.06 -10.10 -20.58
N THR A 528 -1.09 -9.28 -20.17
CA THR A 528 0.32 -9.61 -19.99
C THR A 528 0.80 -9.15 -18.62
N THR A 529 1.78 -9.87 -18.05
CA THR A 529 2.53 -9.39 -16.89
C THR A 529 3.51 -8.31 -17.35
N GLN A 530 3.70 -7.27 -16.54
CA GLN A 530 4.54 -6.12 -16.85
C GLN A 530 5.36 -5.69 -15.63
N PRO A 531 6.58 -5.14 -15.83
CA PRO A 531 7.31 -4.45 -14.78
C PRO A 531 6.47 -3.36 -14.12
N GLY A 532 6.53 -3.32 -12.79
CA GLY A 532 5.83 -2.37 -11.94
C GLY A 532 6.78 -1.39 -11.25
N VAL A 533 6.18 -0.43 -10.58
CA VAL A 533 6.84 0.59 -9.76
C VAL A 533 5.89 0.97 -8.63
N ILE A 534 6.41 1.28 -7.44
CA ILE A 534 5.65 1.94 -6.38
C ILE A 534 6.22 3.34 -6.11
N HIS A 535 5.33 4.31 -5.92
CA HIS A 535 5.63 5.72 -5.68
C HIS A 535 5.06 6.19 -4.34
N ALA A 536 5.68 7.24 -3.78
CA ALA A 536 5.19 8.03 -2.67
C ALA A 536 5.05 9.50 -3.11
N TYR A 537 3.83 10.03 -3.06
CA TYR A 537 3.51 11.43 -3.35
C TYR A 537 3.01 12.14 -2.10
N ASN A 538 3.46 13.38 -1.86
CA ASN A 538 2.84 14.25 -0.86
C ASN A 538 1.36 14.50 -1.22
N ALA A 539 0.42 14.16 -0.32
CA ALA A 539 -1.02 14.22 -0.61
C ALA A 539 -1.58 15.65 -0.74
N LEU A 540 -0.85 16.67 -0.28
CA LEU A 540 -1.24 18.07 -0.45
C LEU A 540 -0.87 18.62 -1.83
N THR A 541 0.29 18.24 -2.38
CA THR A 541 0.88 18.83 -3.60
C THR A 541 1.00 17.89 -4.80
N LEU A 542 0.91 16.58 -4.60
CA LEU A 542 1.29 15.52 -5.55
C LEU A 542 2.72 15.62 -6.10
N GLN A 543 3.62 16.26 -5.35
CA GLN A 543 5.06 16.13 -5.54
C GLN A 543 5.54 14.76 -5.08
N GLU A 544 6.35 14.08 -5.90
CA GLU A 544 6.97 12.81 -5.56
C GLU A 544 8.12 12.99 -4.57
N THR A 545 8.21 12.12 -3.56
CA THR A 545 9.32 12.10 -2.59
C THR A 545 10.20 10.87 -2.74
N TRP A 546 9.63 9.74 -3.17
CA TRP A 546 10.33 8.48 -3.44
C TRP A 546 9.59 7.66 -4.49
N ASN A 547 10.34 6.83 -5.24
CA ASN A 547 9.79 5.69 -5.97
C ASN A 547 10.79 4.53 -6.01
N SER A 548 10.31 3.30 -6.20
CA SER A 548 11.11 2.07 -6.13
C SER A 548 12.24 1.96 -7.16
N ASN A 549 12.27 2.83 -8.16
CA ASN A 549 13.24 2.79 -9.25
C ASN A 549 14.34 3.86 -9.09
N GLN A 550 14.20 4.81 -8.15
CA GLN A 550 15.26 5.77 -7.78
C GLN A 550 16.54 5.06 -7.27
N ASN A 551 16.40 3.86 -6.71
CA ASN A 551 17.51 2.97 -6.37
C ASN A 551 17.13 1.51 -6.70
N ALA A 552 16.86 1.24 -7.98
CA ALA A 552 16.27 -0.03 -8.45
C ALA A 552 17.02 -1.29 -7.97
N THR A 553 18.35 -1.27 -7.84
CA THR A 553 19.15 -2.43 -7.39
C THR A 553 18.84 -2.84 -5.95
N ARG A 554 18.36 -1.92 -5.11
CA ARG A 554 17.78 -2.21 -3.79
C ARG A 554 16.26 -2.36 -3.87
N ASP A 555 15.61 -1.36 -4.45
CA ASP A 555 14.19 -1.09 -4.23
C ASP A 555 13.23 -1.70 -5.26
N ALA A 556 13.68 -2.12 -6.45
CA ALA A 556 12.78 -2.45 -7.56
C ALA A 556 11.65 -3.41 -7.17
N MET A 557 10.41 -3.05 -7.51
CA MET A 557 9.20 -3.79 -7.15
C MET A 557 9.09 -5.15 -7.89
N GLY A 558 9.72 -5.30 -9.06
CA GLY A 558 9.48 -6.44 -9.95
C GLY A 558 8.20 -6.23 -10.76
N ASN A 559 7.42 -7.28 -11.01
CA ASN A 559 6.23 -7.18 -11.87
C ASN A 559 4.96 -6.75 -11.11
N LEU A 560 4.16 -5.91 -11.75
CA LEU A 560 2.94 -5.32 -11.20
C LEU A 560 1.86 -6.37 -10.91
N ALA A 561 1.47 -6.51 -9.64
CA ALA A 561 0.20 -7.14 -9.31
C ALA A 561 -0.97 -6.16 -9.55
N LYS A 562 -1.72 -6.37 -10.63
CA LYS A 562 -2.91 -5.53 -10.93
C LYS A 562 -4.06 -5.80 -9.96
N PHE A 563 -4.93 -4.81 -9.79
CA PHE A 563 -6.02 -4.74 -8.79
C PHE A 563 -5.57 -4.69 -7.30
N ASN A 564 -4.32 -5.06 -7.01
CA ASN A 564 -3.73 -5.09 -5.68
C ASN A 564 -3.39 -3.66 -5.19
N THR A 565 -3.94 -3.26 -4.04
CA THR A 565 -3.73 -1.94 -3.44
C THR A 565 -2.57 -1.97 -2.44
N PRO A 566 -1.66 -0.97 -2.42
CA PRO A 566 -0.59 -0.91 -1.43
C PRO A 566 -1.15 -0.92 0.01
N LEU A 567 -0.70 -1.85 0.85
CA LEU A 567 -1.04 -1.89 2.26
C LEU A 567 -0.03 -1.03 3.03
N ILE A 568 -0.50 -0.23 3.99
CA ILE A 568 0.36 0.56 4.88
C ILE A 568 -0.02 0.25 6.34
N ALA A 569 0.96 -0.17 7.14
CA ALA A 569 0.83 -0.42 8.57
C ALA A 569 2.20 -0.41 9.28
N ASP A 570 2.25 0.07 10.52
CA ASP A 570 3.43 0.01 11.41
C ASP A 570 4.74 0.47 10.74
N GLY A 571 4.69 1.59 10.01
CA GLY A 571 5.86 2.18 9.33
C GLY A 571 6.30 1.45 8.06
N LYS A 572 5.49 0.50 7.57
CA LYS A 572 5.82 -0.37 6.43
C LYS A 572 4.79 -0.21 5.31
N VAL A 573 5.27 -0.34 4.08
CA VAL A 573 4.43 -0.43 2.89
C VAL A 573 4.62 -1.81 2.26
N ILE A 574 3.54 -2.57 2.19
CA ILE A 574 3.53 -3.96 1.78
C ILE A 574 2.80 -4.09 0.45
N VAL A 575 3.43 -4.77 -0.50
CA VAL A 575 2.98 -4.84 -1.89
C VAL A 575 3.02 -6.29 -2.38
N GLY A 576 1.90 -6.80 -2.87
CA GLY A 576 1.88 -8.05 -3.64
C GLY A 576 2.49 -7.82 -5.03
N THR A 577 3.23 -8.80 -5.55
CA THR A 577 3.86 -8.70 -6.87
C THR A 577 3.64 -9.97 -7.67
N PHE A 578 3.80 -9.88 -8.99
CA PHE A 578 4.00 -11.06 -9.85
C PHE A 578 5.50 -11.25 -10.08
N SER A 579 5.92 -12.42 -10.55
CA SER A 579 7.32 -12.90 -10.51
C SER A 579 8.42 -11.84 -10.72
N VAL A 580 9.40 -11.85 -9.82
CA VAL A 580 10.12 -10.60 -9.42
C VAL A 580 11.58 -10.57 -9.88
N ASP A 581 12.02 -11.59 -10.61
CA ASP A 581 13.44 -11.88 -10.82
C ASP A 581 13.64 -12.75 -12.05
N SER A 582 14.58 -12.38 -12.93
CA SER A 582 14.95 -13.18 -14.11
C SER A 582 15.74 -14.45 -13.75
N ILE A 583 16.23 -14.56 -12.51
CA ILE A 583 16.97 -15.72 -11.99
C ILE A 583 16.01 -16.75 -11.38
N THR A 584 15.05 -16.34 -10.55
CA THR A 584 14.17 -17.28 -9.82
C THR A 584 12.77 -17.44 -10.42
N ASN A 585 12.25 -16.45 -11.14
CA ASN A 585 10.87 -16.41 -11.68
C ASN A 585 9.77 -16.76 -10.64
N THR A 586 10.01 -16.49 -9.35
CA THR A 586 9.03 -16.72 -8.28
C THR A 586 8.26 -15.44 -7.94
N ASP A 587 6.96 -15.56 -7.66
CA ASP A 587 6.10 -14.50 -7.12
C ASP A 587 6.52 -14.16 -5.67
N LYS A 588 6.47 -12.87 -5.28
CA LYS A 588 6.88 -12.45 -3.92
C LYS A 588 5.94 -11.39 -3.34
N LEU A 589 5.83 -11.38 -2.01
CA LEU A 589 5.43 -10.22 -1.23
C LEU A 589 6.67 -9.33 -1.05
N VAL A 590 6.57 -8.01 -1.26
CA VAL A 590 7.67 -7.06 -1.04
C VAL A 590 7.31 -6.10 0.09
N VAL A 591 8.25 -5.87 1.01
CA VAL A 591 8.08 -5.00 2.17
C VAL A 591 9.07 -3.84 2.10
N TYR A 592 8.54 -2.62 2.14
CA TYR A 592 9.27 -1.36 2.19
C TYR A 592 9.12 -0.69 3.54
N GLY A 593 10.11 0.11 3.95
CA GLY A 593 10.10 0.83 5.22
C GLY A 593 11.34 1.71 5.40
N HIS A 594 11.49 2.24 6.60
CA HIS A 594 12.69 3.00 7.01
C HIS A 594 13.94 2.11 7.04
N LEU A 595 15.06 2.64 6.53
CA LEU A 595 16.29 1.88 6.36
C LEU A 595 17.17 1.85 7.62
N ALA A 596 17.74 0.69 7.90
CA ALA A 596 18.85 0.53 8.84
C ALA A 596 20.09 1.35 8.40
N PRO A 597 21.02 1.68 9.31
CA PRO A 597 22.19 2.47 8.99
C PRO A 597 23.11 1.75 8.01
N ARG A 598 23.62 2.47 7.01
CA ARG A 598 24.65 1.98 6.08
C ARG A 598 25.76 3.01 5.96
N ILE A 599 27.01 2.58 6.14
CA ILE A 599 28.17 3.43 5.88
C ILE A 599 28.31 3.63 4.36
N VAL A 600 28.47 4.89 3.95
CA VAL A 600 28.70 5.31 2.55
C VAL A 600 30.13 5.78 2.32
N ARG A 601 30.85 6.13 3.39
CA ARG A 601 32.29 6.37 3.40
C ARG A 601 32.87 5.83 4.71
N GLU A 602 33.73 4.82 4.60
CA GLU A 602 34.48 4.26 5.71
C GLU A 602 35.47 5.27 6.31
N PRO A 603 35.84 5.13 7.60
CA PRO A 603 37.00 5.81 8.17
C PRO A 603 38.28 5.35 7.45
N VAL A 604 39.23 6.27 7.34
CA VAL A 604 40.50 6.06 6.60
C VAL A 604 41.67 6.19 7.56
N ASP A 605 42.67 5.34 7.38
CA ASP A 605 43.94 5.39 8.11
C ASP A 605 44.54 6.81 8.07
N THR A 606 45.03 7.26 9.23
CA THR A 606 45.45 8.65 9.46
C THR A 606 46.82 8.68 10.14
N THR A 607 47.77 9.39 9.55
CA THR A 607 49.14 9.51 10.09
C THR A 607 49.38 10.91 10.61
N VAL A 608 49.88 11.05 11.84
CA VAL A 608 50.20 12.34 12.48
C VAL A 608 51.57 12.31 13.16
N SER A 609 52.22 13.47 13.29
CA SER A 609 53.41 13.58 14.15
C SER A 609 53.02 13.40 15.63
N PHE A 610 53.95 12.88 16.43
CA PHE A 610 53.83 12.76 17.88
C PHE A 610 53.31 14.04 18.55
N GLY A 611 52.33 13.88 19.43
CA GLY A 611 51.68 14.97 20.17
C GLY A 611 50.68 15.81 19.38
N GLN A 612 50.51 15.58 18.08
CA GLN A 612 49.45 16.22 17.29
C GLN A 612 48.09 15.55 17.51
N ASN A 613 47.02 16.21 17.06
CA ASN A 613 45.68 15.65 17.05
C ASN A 613 45.41 14.91 15.73
N ALA A 614 44.75 13.75 15.79
CA ALA A 614 44.31 13.00 14.61
C ALA A 614 42.78 13.01 14.52
N SER A 615 42.23 13.21 13.32
CA SER A 615 40.78 13.36 13.11
C SER A 615 40.24 12.34 12.08
N VAL A 616 39.64 11.27 12.59
CA VAL A 616 39.04 10.19 11.79
C VAL A 616 37.56 10.50 11.53
N HIS A 617 37.05 10.19 10.33
CA HIS A 617 35.72 10.58 9.90
C HIS A 617 35.00 9.43 9.19
N VAL A 618 33.73 9.16 9.54
CA VAL A 618 32.82 8.26 8.81
C VAL A 618 31.76 9.08 8.09
N THR A 619 31.09 8.50 7.10
CA THR A 619 29.80 9.03 6.62
C THR A 619 28.81 7.88 6.46
N ALA A 620 27.62 8.02 7.03
CA ALA A 620 26.57 7.03 7.00
C ALA A 620 25.25 7.61 6.50
N THR A 621 24.36 6.73 6.04
CA THR A 621 23.00 7.02 5.60
C THR A 621 22.03 6.00 6.20
N GLY A 622 20.73 6.15 5.97
CA GLY A 622 19.65 5.38 6.62
C GLY A 622 18.57 6.30 7.15
N ALA A 623 17.58 5.73 7.83
CA ALA A 623 16.52 6.51 8.48
C ALA A 623 17.05 7.39 9.63
N ALA A 624 16.22 8.36 10.05
CA ALA A 624 16.57 9.41 10.99
C ALA A 624 17.06 8.90 12.37
N ASN A 625 17.63 9.82 13.15
CA ASN A 625 18.22 9.56 14.47
C ASN A 625 19.42 8.59 14.43
N LEU A 626 20.30 8.76 13.44
CA LEU A 626 21.62 8.12 13.40
C LEU A 626 22.47 8.55 14.61
N SER A 627 22.69 7.63 15.54
CA SER A 627 23.62 7.76 16.66
C SER A 627 24.94 7.06 16.35
N TYR A 628 26.05 7.60 16.84
CA TYR A 628 27.39 7.05 16.64
C TYR A 628 27.99 6.68 18.00
N GLN A 629 28.86 5.67 18.02
CA GLN A 629 29.77 5.42 19.14
C GLN A 629 31.09 4.87 18.60
N TRP A 630 32.20 5.55 18.87
CA TRP A 630 33.54 5.08 18.51
C TRP A 630 34.11 4.15 19.59
N TYR A 631 34.94 3.20 19.17
CA TYR A 631 35.60 2.20 20.00
C TYR A 631 37.09 2.13 19.64
N ARG A 632 37.92 1.64 20.56
CA ARG A 632 39.33 1.30 20.31
C ARG A 632 39.45 -0.19 19.94
N GLY A 633 40.48 -0.53 19.17
CA GLY A 633 40.76 -1.90 18.72
C GLY A 633 40.11 -2.23 17.38
N THR A 634 39.87 -3.52 17.14
CA THR A 634 39.33 -4.02 15.87
C THR A 634 37.80 -3.97 15.82
N THR A 635 37.26 -3.76 14.62
CA THR A 635 35.80 -3.67 14.40
C THR A 635 35.01 -4.85 14.98
N GLY A 636 33.86 -4.52 15.58
CA GLY A 636 33.00 -5.47 16.28
C GLY A 636 33.22 -5.56 17.78
N ASP A 637 34.44 -5.34 18.29
CA ASP A 637 34.71 -5.36 19.75
C ASP A 637 34.18 -4.09 20.42
N THR A 638 33.07 -4.24 21.15
CA THR A 638 32.43 -3.15 21.90
C THR A 638 32.92 -2.99 23.34
N SER A 639 33.94 -3.75 23.78
CA SER A 639 34.43 -3.69 25.16
C SER A 639 35.19 -2.40 25.50
N ASN A 640 35.70 -1.68 24.48
CA ASN A 640 36.54 -0.50 24.62
C ASN A 640 35.93 0.79 24.01
N PRO A 641 34.77 1.29 24.49
CA PRO A 641 34.16 2.52 23.97
C PRO A 641 34.99 3.76 24.30
N ILE A 642 35.10 4.67 23.34
CA ILE A 642 35.69 6.00 23.55
C ILE A 642 34.60 6.91 24.13
N SER A 643 34.72 7.23 25.43
CA SER A 643 33.75 8.06 26.14
C SER A 643 33.53 9.42 25.44
N GLY A 644 32.27 9.79 25.26
CA GLY A 644 31.86 11.04 24.58
C GLY A 644 32.04 11.08 23.06
N ALA A 645 32.64 10.06 22.44
CA ALA A 645 32.81 10.01 20.98
C ALA A 645 31.54 9.51 20.28
N THR A 646 30.53 10.38 20.21
CA THR A 646 29.19 10.09 19.67
C THR A 646 28.84 10.83 18.38
N MET A 647 29.86 11.36 17.69
CA MET A 647 29.75 12.15 16.45
C MET A 647 30.27 11.35 15.24
N PRO A 648 29.90 11.71 13.99
CA PRO A 648 30.45 11.11 12.77
C PRO A 648 31.95 11.39 12.54
N SER A 649 32.57 12.23 13.37
CA SER A 649 34.01 12.42 13.46
C SER A 649 34.53 12.12 14.87
N LEU A 650 35.75 11.59 14.94
CA LEU A 650 36.52 11.35 16.15
C LEU A 650 37.83 12.13 16.07
N THR A 651 38.00 13.10 16.97
CA THR A 651 39.29 13.76 17.18
C THR A 651 40.00 13.11 18.37
N LEU A 652 41.08 12.38 18.11
CA LEU A 652 42.03 11.95 19.14
C LEU A 652 43.01 13.09 19.39
N THR A 653 43.06 13.62 20.61
CA THR A 653 43.97 14.69 21.00
C THR A 653 45.31 14.15 21.52
N ASN A 654 46.40 14.88 21.26
CA ASN A 654 47.74 14.57 21.77
C ASN A 654 48.17 13.10 21.54
N VAL A 655 48.16 12.65 20.28
CA VAL A 655 48.40 11.23 19.96
C VAL A 655 49.88 10.86 20.17
N GLN A 656 50.13 9.93 21.08
CA GLN A 656 51.47 9.51 21.51
C GLN A 656 51.95 8.21 20.86
N THR A 657 51.03 7.29 20.55
CA THR A 657 51.31 5.93 20.08
C THR A 657 50.34 5.52 18.97
N ASN A 658 50.73 4.53 18.15
CA ASN A 658 49.84 3.93 17.17
C ASN A 658 48.59 3.36 17.87
N SER A 659 47.42 3.55 17.27
CA SER A 659 46.16 3.02 17.78
C SER A 659 45.21 2.62 16.65
N GLN A 660 44.21 1.81 16.97
CA GLN A 660 43.14 1.42 16.03
C GLN A 660 41.79 1.87 16.60
N VAL A 661 40.92 2.35 15.71
CA VAL A 661 39.59 2.83 16.04
C VAL A 661 38.56 2.38 15.01
N TRP A 662 37.32 2.21 15.45
CA TRP A 662 36.18 1.92 14.60
C TRP A 662 34.91 2.55 15.18
N VAL A 663 33.83 2.62 14.41
CA VAL A 663 32.56 3.24 14.84
C VAL A 663 31.35 2.36 14.57
N ARG A 664 30.46 2.25 15.56
CA ARG A 664 29.09 1.75 15.35
C ARG A 664 28.17 2.92 15.03
N VAL A 665 27.34 2.76 14.01
CA VAL A 665 26.24 3.67 13.69
C VAL A 665 24.92 2.94 13.89
N THR A 666 23.99 3.52 14.65
CA THR A 666 22.72 2.89 15.07
C THR A 666 21.54 3.82 14.84
N ASN A 667 20.40 3.28 14.38
CA ASN A 667 19.08 3.93 14.47
C ASN A 667 18.02 2.91 14.93
N GLN A 668 16.74 3.27 14.89
CA GLN A 668 15.63 2.39 15.31
C GLN A 668 15.48 1.11 14.47
N GLN A 669 16.08 1.04 13.28
CA GLN A 669 15.96 -0.06 12.34
C GLN A 669 17.18 -1.00 12.35
N GLY A 670 18.21 -0.70 13.16
CA GLY A 670 19.39 -1.56 13.30
C GLY A 670 20.70 -0.78 13.51
N ASN A 671 21.82 -1.47 13.33
CA ASN A 671 23.16 -0.89 13.44
C ASN A 671 24.14 -1.48 12.43
N VAL A 672 25.23 -0.74 12.16
CA VAL A 672 26.35 -1.16 11.31
C VAL A 672 27.67 -0.76 11.98
N ASN A 673 28.70 -1.58 11.82
CA ASN A 673 30.07 -1.28 12.26
C ASN A 673 30.90 -0.84 11.03
N SER A 674 31.79 0.14 11.19
CA SER A 674 32.78 0.48 10.16
C SER A 674 33.88 -0.57 10.03
N ILE A 675 34.73 -0.46 9.02
CA ILE A 675 36.06 -1.07 9.08
C ILE A 675 36.89 -0.48 10.23
N THR A 676 37.94 -1.20 10.64
CA THR A 676 38.98 -0.66 11.53
C THR A 676 39.83 0.35 10.77
N ALA A 677 40.04 1.54 11.32
CA ALA A 677 41.01 2.52 10.84
C ALA A 677 42.19 2.65 11.81
N SER A 678 43.39 2.74 11.24
CA SER A 678 44.65 2.87 11.97
C SER A 678 45.07 4.33 12.11
N VAL A 679 45.34 4.77 13.33
CA VAL A 679 45.93 6.08 13.61
C VAL A 679 47.41 5.86 13.94
N MET A 680 48.27 6.26 13.01
CA MET A 680 49.72 6.03 13.04
C MET A 680 50.46 7.29 13.49
N VAL A 681 51.51 7.11 14.30
CA VAL A 681 52.32 8.21 14.85
C VAL A 681 53.73 8.18 14.27
N THR A 682 54.12 9.27 13.63
CA THR A 682 55.49 9.52 13.16
C THR A 682 56.24 10.45 14.10
N ASN A 683 57.57 10.51 13.97
CA ASN A 683 58.41 11.39 14.78
C ASN A 683 58.28 11.17 16.30
N ILE A 684 57.97 9.94 16.73
CA ILE A 684 57.95 9.54 18.15
C ILE A 684 59.36 9.81 18.73
N PRO A 685 59.51 10.62 19.80
CA PRO A 685 60.79 10.88 20.41
C PRO A 685 61.41 9.60 20.95
N THR A 686 62.46 9.12 20.28
CA THR A 686 63.31 8.07 20.82
C THR A 686 64.15 8.68 21.93
N ASN A 687 63.74 8.45 23.19
CA ASN A 687 64.57 8.67 24.37
C ASN A 687 65.75 7.69 24.37
N THR A 688 66.65 7.89 23.41
CA THR A 688 67.96 7.26 23.32
C THR A 688 68.82 8.00 24.33
N PRO A 689 69.23 7.38 25.46
CA PRO A 689 70.05 8.08 26.44
C PRO A 689 71.40 8.38 25.81
N THR A 690 71.65 9.65 25.48
CA THR A 690 72.94 10.08 24.95
C THR A 690 74.00 9.93 26.04
N ILE A 691 74.72 8.80 26.04
CA ILE A 691 75.86 8.58 26.93
C ILE A 691 76.97 9.53 26.48
N THR A 692 77.01 10.72 27.06
CA THR A 692 78.07 11.70 26.84
C THR A 692 79.40 11.11 27.34
N PRO A 693 80.40 10.87 26.48
CA PRO A 693 81.69 10.38 26.94
C PRO A 693 82.38 11.45 27.79
N THR A 694 82.74 11.12 29.02
CA THR A 694 83.61 11.98 29.84
C THR A 694 84.98 12.13 29.18
N PRO A 695 85.58 13.33 29.14
CA PRO A 695 86.84 13.56 28.44
C PRO A 695 87.99 12.79 29.10
N SER A 696 88.54 11.81 28.40
CA SER A 696 89.77 11.12 28.77
C SER A 696 90.98 11.95 28.32
N ASN A 697 91.88 12.29 29.26
CA ASN A 697 93.15 12.93 28.92
C ASN A 697 94.02 12.00 28.04
N THR A 698 94.65 12.57 27.01
CA THR A 698 95.68 11.90 26.20
C THR A 698 97.01 11.80 26.96
N PRO A 699 97.88 10.87 26.55
CA PRO A 699 99.01 11.27 25.70
C PRO A 699 99.14 10.47 24.38
N THR A 700 100.04 10.94 23.52
CA THR A 700 100.39 10.44 22.18
C THR A 700 101.82 9.84 22.18
N PRO A 701 102.40 9.38 21.05
CA PRO A 701 101.89 8.46 20.01
C PRO A 701 102.91 7.34 19.63
N SER A 702 102.55 6.40 18.75
CA SER A 702 103.53 5.60 17.99
C SER A 702 103.05 5.07 16.61
N ASN A 703 103.78 5.48 15.58
CA ASN A 703 103.85 5.08 14.15
C ASN A 703 103.00 3.93 13.54
N THR A 704 102.42 4.29 12.38
CA THR A 704 102.26 3.61 11.06
C THR A 704 103.02 2.30 10.75
N PRO A 705 102.61 1.48 9.73
CA PRO A 705 101.94 1.88 8.46
C PRO A 705 100.76 1.03 7.90
N THR A 706 100.18 1.56 6.81
CA THR A 706 99.21 1.02 5.82
C THR A 706 99.86 0.06 4.79
N PRO A 707 99.17 -0.63 3.82
CA PRO A 707 97.93 -0.31 3.05
C PRO A 707 96.97 -1.54 2.83
N SER A 708 96.11 -1.76 1.81
CA SER A 708 95.77 -1.08 0.53
C SER A 708 94.36 -1.39 -0.05
N ASN A 709 93.64 -0.34 -0.47
CA ASN A 709 92.77 -0.16 -1.65
C ASN A 709 91.94 -1.29 -2.35
N THR A 710 90.60 -1.19 -2.21
CA THR A 710 89.57 -1.10 -3.29
C THR A 710 89.32 -2.31 -4.25
N PRO A 711 88.47 -2.24 -5.32
CA PRO A 711 87.04 -2.61 -5.23
C PRO A 711 86.48 -3.52 -6.37
N VAL A 712 85.27 -4.08 -6.22
CA VAL A 712 84.52 -4.72 -7.34
C VAL A 712 83.02 -4.34 -7.35
N VAL A 713 82.45 -4.28 -8.55
CA VAL A 713 81.18 -3.65 -8.94
C VAL A 713 80.06 -4.67 -9.24
N SER A 714 78.82 -4.29 -8.90
CA SER A 714 77.47 -4.77 -9.30
C SER A 714 77.25 -6.02 -10.20
N GLN A 715 76.10 -6.70 -10.03
CA GLN A 715 74.97 -6.60 -10.99
C GLN A 715 73.65 -7.26 -10.50
N TRP A 716 72.54 -6.95 -11.19
CA TRP A 716 71.20 -7.51 -10.99
C TRP A 716 70.97 -8.78 -11.82
N LYS A 717 70.08 -9.68 -11.38
CA LYS A 717 69.11 -10.34 -12.28
C LYS A 717 67.89 -10.97 -11.58
N VAL A 718 66.80 -11.06 -12.34
CA VAL A 718 65.48 -11.58 -11.94
C VAL A 718 65.33 -13.04 -12.34
N TRP A 719 64.53 -13.81 -11.59
CA TRP A 719 63.89 -15.04 -12.06
C TRP A 719 62.40 -15.06 -11.67
N LEU A 720 61.58 -15.65 -12.56
CA LEU A 720 60.13 -15.76 -12.47
C LEU A 720 59.68 -16.99 -13.30
N PRO A 721 58.42 -17.44 -13.18
CA PRO A 721 58.02 -18.59 -12.37
C PRO A 721 58.04 -19.93 -13.12
N MET A 722 57.86 -21.02 -12.37
CA MET A 722 57.54 -22.35 -12.92
C MET A 722 56.05 -22.65 -12.75
N ALA A 723 55.42 -23.34 -13.69
CA ALA A 723 53.97 -23.56 -13.75
C ALA A 723 53.59 -25.04 -13.69
N MET A 724 52.37 -25.34 -13.22
CA MET A 724 51.65 -26.60 -13.49
C MET A 724 50.14 -26.35 -13.67
N ARG A 725 49.47 -27.29 -14.32
CA ARG A 725 48.04 -27.25 -14.69
C ARG A 725 47.19 -28.11 -13.74
N GLY A 726 45.91 -27.76 -13.62
CA GLY A 726 44.81 -28.61 -13.16
C GLY A 726 43.53 -28.18 -13.88
N GLN A 727 42.68 -29.14 -14.26
CA GLN A 727 41.51 -28.96 -15.14
C GLN A 727 40.52 -27.87 -14.68
#